data_AF-A0A954NQL1-F1
#
_entry.id   AF-A0A954NQL1-F1
#
_cell.length_a   1.000
_cell.length_b   1.000
_cell.length_c   1.000
_cell.angle_alpha   90.00
_cell.angle_beta   90.00
_cell.angle_gamma   90.00
#
_symmetry.space_group_name_H-M   'P 1'
#
loop_
_entity.id
_entity.type
_entity.pdbx_description
1 polymer ?
#
loop_
_entity_poly.entity_id
_entity_poly.type
_entity_poly.pdbx_seq_one_letter_code
_entity_poly.pdbx_strand_id
1 'polypeptide(L)'
;TLDNTTATTLQLDRIDASNNNGDGLKLSLLGGAVIPATSIDVGTFNNNGANGIGLILTDSTASIDITNSTFDLLGTIASASNNGASGLLVLLDNADLTMDTVDQIIFDNNGGTGITIQGATPSTFTSGSSFTNNTITNNGSFGFRGIFNGGNFDISLGSRTTPGEGNLFDNNTGAGVLLEMLQDSTGRMAIIDNTITNTNAGAGAFLGDGIFVRMLGTANPAQATNKLIDLTVPGVTPGLLIRDNTIGGTGAGNDGTGINFEVKEKSTLDGVDILNNSSNNNGIDGLNYKRFDQVTVNRFVASGNSFNGNGDDGVEIIAQNDGTPSIGAMDLTLTGNTMNANENDGTVLGVNADAKLHVNVNSNTMSNNLDDGLDLVEVALSVTDDRAIFGTISDNNISNNTKFGIGAGAFMGLSAATPLTFSDNTIGAELDQFGQVVIDGNGSTGIFYTGGGDSVWTNNDIIRNGRLQVADPTVGHGIDIEDDFFGFYEKHITLDSNRIRENFQDGIEIKNDGTSSDPNFAFFQDTPYFIEMIDNRVQDNLGRGVDILNQLVSTTFVTMRSSNPADPMKGNFINSNGEEGVYAVNTPSATQTQDVSAATPLMMDGSVVIGSPNLSLTIDSSTVSNNGAAGNVAGMVQSGGIVVRVGSAGQGNTFGNSSTDFATSLGPNTGFIPPVVVSAPVIPTFVRPGAYLQVTNSTMQGNFGDDAFLHGFTATPDPTGITGTWSAMMFAPMGGQGDPLARLDVVWGTAAAGNDNTFDSIEVNNQFGIGIPSTPNGEPGAFYKNADGTFKSRLSNTMPAGPFSTGGPGAGRARNAQRVAERVYPDGSFLAPDPGTSPDGGSFLYPGVGDSTFRAYAYNDAAVGAEMVADGFIFDRDPANGDFGPIQNFNEINFGGTYNSSANPFGFPSAPYAWGTY
;
A
#
# COMPACT_ATOMS: atom_id res chain seq x y z
N THR A 1 53.11 -26.67 -24.04
CA THR A 1 53.53 -25.43 -23.36
C THR A 1 54.29 -24.55 -24.33
N LEU A 2 53.96 -23.27 -24.38
CA LEU A 2 54.74 -22.21 -25.02
C LEU A 2 55.16 -21.23 -23.93
N ASP A 3 56.42 -20.81 -23.93
CA ASP A 3 56.99 -19.93 -22.91
C ASP A 3 57.82 -18.85 -23.60
N ASN A 4 57.48 -17.57 -23.38
CA ASN A 4 58.12 -16.41 -24.01
C ASN A 4 58.29 -16.56 -25.53
N THR A 5 57.24 -17.10 -26.18
CA THR A 5 57.26 -17.51 -27.57
C THR A 5 56.08 -16.89 -28.31
N THR A 6 56.35 -16.25 -29.45
CA THR A 6 55.31 -15.84 -30.40
C THR A 6 55.11 -16.94 -31.44
N ALA A 7 53.98 -17.64 -31.40
CA ALA A 7 53.61 -18.56 -32.47
C ALA A 7 53.12 -17.77 -33.68
N THR A 8 53.65 -18.04 -34.86
CA THR A 8 53.10 -17.45 -36.10
C THR A 8 51.81 -18.14 -36.53
N THR A 9 51.72 -19.44 -36.27
CA THR A 9 50.54 -20.29 -36.50
C THR A 9 50.58 -21.44 -35.51
N LEU A 10 49.44 -21.76 -34.90
CA LEU A 10 49.17 -23.04 -34.26
C LEU A 10 47.87 -23.54 -34.87
N GLN A 11 47.80 -24.78 -35.32
CA GLN A 11 46.57 -25.37 -35.84
C GLN A 11 46.50 -26.80 -35.32
N LEU A 12 45.45 -27.09 -34.58
CA LEU A 12 45.22 -28.37 -33.95
C LEU A 12 43.99 -28.98 -34.60
N ASP A 13 44.21 -29.77 -35.65
CA ASP A 13 43.14 -30.37 -36.44
C ASP A 13 42.72 -31.72 -35.86
N ARG A 14 41.46 -31.82 -35.41
CA ARG A 14 40.77 -33.02 -34.96
C ARG A 14 41.60 -33.87 -34.00
N ILE A 15 41.70 -33.41 -32.76
CA ILE A 15 42.39 -34.15 -31.70
C ILE A 15 41.42 -35.07 -30.97
N ASP A 16 41.79 -36.35 -30.86
CA ASP A 16 41.14 -37.35 -30.01
C ASP A 16 42.07 -37.72 -28.84
N ALA A 17 41.62 -37.52 -27.60
CA ALA A 17 42.33 -37.95 -26.40
C ALA A 17 41.36 -38.41 -25.33
N SER A 18 41.34 -39.72 -25.06
CA SER A 18 40.39 -40.33 -24.13
C SER A 18 41.06 -41.33 -23.18
N ASN A 19 40.41 -41.59 -22.04
CA ASN A 19 40.83 -42.59 -21.02
C ASN A 19 42.23 -42.34 -20.45
N ASN A 20 42.56 -41.08 -20.15
CA ASN A 20 43.84 -40.72 -19.57
C ASN A 20 43.68 -40.14 -18.14
N ASN A 21 44.76 -40.05 -17.35
CA ASN A 21 44.68 -39.61 -15.94
C ASN A 21 44.74 -38.08 -15.74
N GLY A 22 44.99 -37.30 -16.79
CA GLY A 22 45.13 -35.84 -16.77
C GLY A 22 44.11 -35.16 -17.67
N ASP A 23 44.53 -34.11 -18.37
CA ASP A 23 43.69 -33.42 -19.35
C ASP A 23 43.69 -34.16 -20.69
N GLY A 24 42.59 -34.09 -21.46
CA GLY A 24 42.57 -34.55 -22.85
C GLY A 24 43.54 -33.74 -23.73
N LEU A 25 43.42 -32.42 -23.67
CA LEU A 25 44.37 -31.46 -24.23
C LEU A 25 44.72 -30.41 -23.18
N LYS A 26 46.02 -30.16 -22.97
CA LYS A 26 46.51 -29.06 -22.14
C LYS A 26 47.40 -28.10 -22.93
N LEU A 27 46.96 -26.87 -23.08
CA LEU A 27 47.76 -25.77 -23.62
C LEU A 27 48.12 -24.79 -22.51
N SER A 28 49.41 -24.62 -22.26
CA SER A 28 49.93 -23.66 -21.29
C SER A 28 50.78 -22.60 -21.99
N LEU A 29 50.41 -21.33 -21.85
CA LEU A 29 51.10 -20.16 -22.40
C LEU A 29 51.67 -19.36 -21.23
N LEU A 30 52.98 -19.19 -21.21
CA LEU A 30 53.70 -18.61 -20.08
C LEU A 30 54.62 -17.48 -20.55
N GLY A 31 54.92 -16.54 -19.66
CA GLY A 31 56.08 -15.65 -19.77
C GLY A 31 56.11 -14.75 -21.02
N GLY A 32 54.97 -14.22 -21.44
CA GLY A 32 54.87 -13.35 -22.63
C GLY A 32 54.54 -14.10 -23.93
N ALA A 33 54.04 -15.33 -23.85
CA ALA A 33 53.69 -16.08 -25.05
C ALA A 33 52.52 -15.41 -25.80
N VAL A 34 52.60 -15.45 -27.13
CA VAL A 34 51.59 -14.83 -28.01
C VAL A 34 51.12 -15.83 -29.06
N ILE A 35 49.80 -16.02 -29.16
CA ILE A 35 49.14 -16.73 -30.27
C ILE A 35 48.15 -15.77 -30.94
N PRO A 36 48.45 -15.23 -32.13
CA PRO A 36 47.63 -14.19 -32.74
C PRO A 36 46.26 -14.68 -33.24
N ALA A 37 46.15 -15.92 -33.68
CA ALA A 37 44.91 -16.63 -33.97
C ALA A 37 45.21 -18.14 -34.15
N THR A 38 44.40 -19.00 -33.56
CA THR A 38 44.48 -20.46 -33.73
C THR A 38 43.08 -21.07 -33.61
N SER A 39 42.86 -22.21 -34.24
CA SER A 39 41.69 -23.04 -34.03
C SER A 39 42.10 -24.41 -33.49
N ILE A 40 41.33 -24.90 -32.52
CA ILE A 40 41.35 -26.26 -32.00
C ILE A 40 40.09 -26.93 -32.53
N ASP A 41 40.24 -27.79 -33.52
CA ASP A 41 39.15 -28.62 -34.01
C ASP A 41 39.03 -29.87 -33.13
N VAL A 42 37.90 -30.00 -32.44
CA VAL A 42 37.68 -30.99 -31.40
C VAL A 42 37.19 -32.31 -32.00
N GLY A 43 37.90 -33.39 -31.68
CA GLY A 43 37.40 -34.76 -31.84
C GLY A 43 36.71 -35.23 -30.57
N THR A 44 37.35 -36.11 -29.81
CA THR A 44 36.80 -36.71 -28.58
C THR A 44 37.77 -36.57 -27.40
N PHE A 45 37.36 -35.84 -26.37
CA PHE A 45 38.10 -35.61 -25.14
C PHE A 45 37.41 -36.26 -23.94
N ASN A 46 37.28 -37.59 -23.95
CA ASN A 46 36.36 -38.29 -23.05
C ASN A 46 37.05 -39.17 -22.00
N ASN A 47 36.43 -39.32 -20.83
CA ASN A 47 36.91 -40.16 -19.72
C ASN A 47 38.33 -39.81 -19.23
N ASN A 48 38.67 -38.51 -19.19
CA ASN A 48 39.97 -38.08 -18.70
C ASN A 48 39.91 -37.76 -17.19
N GLY A 49 41.01 -37.97 -16.47
CA GLY A 49 41.07 -37.83 -15.01
C GLY A 49 40.95 -36.40 -14.51
N ALA A 50 41.25 -35.41 -15.36
CA ALA A 50 41.10 -33.98 -15.07
C ALA A 50 40.13 -33.33 -16.06
N ASN A 51 40.59 -32.46 -16.97
CA ASN A 51 39.71 -31.73 -17.89
C ASN A 51 39.66 -32.34 -19.29
N GLY A 52 38.63 -32.05 -20.08
CA GLY A 52 38.63 -32.36 -21.51
C GLY A 52 39.69 -31.49 -22.22
N ILE A 53 39.51 -30.17 -22.16
CA ILE A 53 40.43 -29.16 -22.69
C ILE A 53 40.83 -28.21 -21.56
N GLY A 54 42.13 -28.01 -21.35
CA GLY A 54 42.70 -27.08 -20.38
C GLY A 54 43.57 -26.01 -21.04
N LEU A 55 43.13 -24.75 -20.98
CA LEU A 55 43.85 -23.56 -21.41
C LEU A 55 44.35 -22.80 -20.18
N ILE A 56 45.66 -22.66 -20.04
CA ILE A 56 46.28 -21.94 -18.92
C ILE A 56 47.19 -20.86 -19.49
N LEU A 57 46.86 -19.59 -19.22
CA LEU A 57 47.60 -18.45 -19.70
C LEU A 57 48.11 -17.64 -18.52
N THR A 58 49.42 -17.39 -18.49
CA THR A 58 50.09 -16.55 -17.50
C THR A 58 50.98 -15.54 -18.23
N ASP A 59 50.79 -14.25 -17.94
CA ASP A 59 51.54 -13.15 -18.59
C ASP A 59 51.51 -13.24 -20.13
N SER A 60 50.40 -13.65 -20.74
CA SER A 60 50.35 -14.06 -22.15
C SER A 60 49.12 -13.53 -22.89
N THR A 61 49.17 -13.51 -24.23
CA THR A 61 48.05 -13.08 -25.08
C THR A 61 47.71 -14.17 -26.10
N ALA A 62 46.44 -14.55 -26.23
CA ALA A 62 46.04 -15.51 -27.25
C ALA A 62 44.66 -15.21 -27.86
N SER A 63 44.48 -15.65 -29.10
CA SER A 63 43.17 -15.82 -29.75
C SER A 63 43.02 -17.29 -30.14
N ILE A 64 42.06 -17.99 -29.52
CA ILE A 64 41.87 -19.44 -29.63
C ILE A 64 40.40 -19.76 -29.87
N ASP A 65 40.10 -20.32 -31.03
CA ASP A 65 38.78 -20.87 -31.34
C ASP A 65 38.74 -22.37 -31.04
N ILE A 66 37.60 -22.87 -30.57
CA ILE A 66 37.29 -24.27 -30.36
C ILE A 66 36.10 -24.61 -31.27
N THR A 67 36.34 -25.42 -32.28
CA THR A 67 35.33 -25.70 -33.32
C THR A 67 35.13 -27.19 -33.50
N ASN A 68 34.02 -27.53 -34.15
CA ASN A 68 33.77 -28.85 -34.71
C ASN A 68 33.66 -28.72 -36.24
N SER A 69 34.78 -28.84 -36.93
CA SER A 69 34.85 -28.60 -38.38
C SER A 69 34.29 -29.75 -39.24
N THR A 70 33.95 -30.91 -38.63
CA THR A 70 33.62 -32.14 -39.36
C THR A 70 32.27 -32.78 -39.01
N PHE A 71 31.22 -31.96 -38.88
CA PHE A 71 29.84 -32.47 -38.74
C PHE A 71 29.38 -33.41 -39.89
N ASP A 72 30.14 -33.52 -41.00
CA ASP A 72 29.59 -33.96 -42.28
C ASP A 72 30.16 -35.25 -42.94
N LEU A 73 30.87 -36.17 -42.25
CA LEU A 73 31.29 -37.41 -42.95
C LEU A 73 31.32 -38.75 -42.20
N LEU A 74 31.38 -38.76 -40.86
CA LEU A 74 31.51 -40.02 -40.09
C LEU A 74 30.56 -40.16 -38.90
N GLY A 75 29.69 -39.17 -38.64
CA GLY A 75 28.75 -39.20 -37.51
C GLY A 75 29.40 -39.18 -36.12
N THR A 76 30.69 -38.84 -36.02
CA THR A 76 31.38 -38.66 -34.73
C THR A 76 31.07 -37.26 -34.22
N ILE A 77 30.50 -37.16 -33.01
CA ILE A 77 30.11 -35.89 -32.41
C ILE A 77 31.28 -35.37 -31.56
N ALA A 78 31.68 -34.11 -31.78
CA ALA A 78 32.72 -33.47 -30.98
C ALA A 78 32.30 -33.40 -29.51
N SER A 79 33.13 -33.94 -28.62
CA SER A 79 32.75 -34.11 -27.22
C SER A 79 33.92 -33.94 -26.25
N ALA A 80 33.64 -33.40 -25.08
CA ALA A 80 34.52 -33.31 -23.92
C ALA A 80 33.74 -33.79 -22.69
N SER A 81 33.66 -35.11 -22.55
CA SER A 81 32.67 -35.79 -21.71
C SER A 81 33.26 -36.72 -20.66
N ASN A 82 32.54 -36.96 -19.56
CA ASN A 82 32.95 -37.89 -18.50
C ASN A 82 34.34 -37.59 -17.91
N ASN A 83 34.76 -36.33 -17.93
CA ASN A 83 36.05 -35.93 -17.37
C ASN A 83 35.92 -35.72 -15.86
N GLY A 84 37.00 -35.95 -15.10
CA GLY A 84 36.99 -35.86 -13.63
C GLY A 84 36.74 -34.45 -13.09
N ALA A 85 37.09 -33.41 -13.85
CA ALA A 85 36.90 -32.00 -13.54
C ALA A 85 35.99 -31.32 -14.58
N SER A 86 36.52 -30.43 -15.44
CA SER A 86 35.71 -29.68 -16.40
C SER A 86 35.79 -30.21 -17.83
N GLY A 87 34.76 -29.98 -18.64
CA GLY A 87 34.83 -30.23 -20.08
C GLY A 87 35.82 -29.28 -20.76
N LEU A 88 35.66 -27.97 -20.52
CA LEU A 88 36.60 -26.92 -20.87
C LEU A 88 37.00 -26.12 -19.62
N LEU A 89 38.30 -25.93 -19.42
CA LEU A 89 38.88 -25.08 -18.38
C LEU A 89 39.75 -23.99 -19.01
N VAL A 90 39.48 -22.74 -18.64
CA VAL A 90 40.29 -21.57 -18.99
C VAL A 90 40.73 -20.88 -17.71
N LEU A 91 42.05 -20.75 -17.52
CA LEU A 91 42.66 -20.02 -16.41
C LEU A 91 43.53 -18.88 -16.95
N LEU A 92 43.22 -17.65 -16.55
CA LEU A 92 43.95 -16.44 -16.91
C LEU A 92 44.57 -15.78 -15.67
N ASP A 93 45.87 -15.56 -15.72
CA ASP A 93 46.63 -14.83 -14.71
C ASP A 93 47.51 -13.77 -15.39
N ASN A 94 47.16 -12.50 -15.23
CA ASN A 94 47.75 -11.38 -15.99
C ASN A 94 47.79 -11.68 -17.51
N ALA A 95 46.68 -12.17 -18.08
CA ALA A 95 46.64 -12.65 -19.45
C ALA A 95 45.41 -12.17 -20.22
N ASP A 96 45.56 -12.05 -21.53
CA ASP A 96 44.47 -11.70 -22.45
C ASP A 96 44.12 -12.91 -23.33
N LEU A 97 42.85 -13.30 -23.32
CA LEU A 97 42.34 -14.36 -24.18
C LEU A 97 41.10 -13.88 -24.94
N THR A 98 41.15 -14.02 -26.26
CA THR A 98 40.00 -13.96 -27.14
C THR A 98 39.60 -15.37 -27.55
N MET A 99 38.34 -15.73 -27.39
CA MET A 99 37.77 -16.98 -27.92
C MET A 99 36.60 -16.63 -28.83
N ASP A 100 36.86 -16.49 -30.12
CA ASP A 100 35.87 -16.03 -31.08
C ASP A 100 34.98 -17.17 -31.59
N THR A 101 35.19 -18.44 -31.22
CA THR A 101 34.23 -19.54 -31.45
C THR A 101 34.41 -20.66 -30.43
N VAL A 102 33.30 -21.11 -29.85
CA VAL A 102 33.08 -22.39 -29.16
C VAL A 102 31.74 -22.91 -29.64
N ASP A 103 31.75 -23.75 -30.67
CA ASP A 103 30.53 -24.11 -31.41
C ASP A 103 30.35 -25.62 -31.59
N GLN A 104 29.12 -26.10 -31.38
CA GLN A 104 28.70 -27.48 -31.63
C GLN A 104 29.51 -28.55 -30.87
N ILE A 105 29.87 -28.26 -29.62
CA ILE A 105 30.55 -29.21 -28.72
C ILE A 105 29.58 -29.76 -27.68
N ILE A 106 29.70 -31.06 -27.39
CA ILE A 106 29.04 -31.69 -26.24
C ILE A 106 29.97 -31.67 -25.03
N PHE A 107 29.53 -31.04 -23.94
CA PHE A 107 30.17 -31.04 -22.63
C PHE A 107 29.26 -31.77 -21.62
N ASP A 108 29.33 -33.09 -21.55
CA ASP A 108 28.43 -33.89 -20.71
C ASP A 108 29.10 -34.78 -19.67
N ASN A 109 28.38 -35.02 -18.56
CA ASN A 109 28.76 -35.97 -17.50
C ASN A 109 30.14 -35.67 -16.85
N ASN A 110 30.62 -34.42 -16.88
CA ASN A 110 31.87 -34.09 -16.22
C ASN A 110 31.66 -34.02 -14.70
N GLY A 111 32.64 -34.49 -13.92
CA GLY A 111 32.57 -34.52 -12.45
C GLY A 111 32.47 -33.13 -11.81
N GLY A 112 32.96 -32.10 -12.50
CA GLY A 112 32.84 -30.69 -12.15
C GLY A 112 31.90 -29.95 -13.09
N THR A 113 32.42 -28.97 -13.83
CA THR A 113 31.63 -28.02 -14.64
C THR A 113 31.75 -28.33 -16.13
N GLY A 114 30.71 -28.04 -16.93
CA GLY A 114 30.83 -28.14 -18.39
C GLY A 114 31.93 -27.23 -18.95
N ILE A 115 31.78 -25.92 -18.74
CA ILE A 115 32.75 -24.90 -19.15
C ILE A 115 33.10 -23.99 -17.97
N THR A 116 34.39 -23.85 -17.66
CA THR A 116 34.91 -22.94 -16.62
C THR A 116 35.85 -21.92 -17.23
N ILE A 117 35.60 -20.64 -16.95
CA ILE A 117 36.52 -19.53 -17.25
C ILE A 117 36.81 -18.81 -15.95
N GLN A 118 38.11 -18.68 -15.63
CA GLN A 118 38.57 -17.97 -14.45
C GLN A 118 39.64 -16.96 -14.83
N GLY A 119 39.43 -15.70 -14.43
CA GLY A 119 40.39 -14.62 -14.62
C GLY A 119 40.78 -13.94 -13.30
N ALA A 120 42.05 -13.59 -13.17
CA ALA A 120 42.57 -12.76 -12.07
C ALA A 120 43.15 -11.45 -12.60
N THR A 121 43.13 -10.38 -11.79
CA THR A 121 43.67 -9.07 -12.18
C THR A 121 45.14 -9.14 -12.62
N PRO A 122 45.55 -8.47 -13.72
CA PRO A 122 44.74 -7.72 -14.69
C PRO A 122 44.47 -8.54 -15.99
N SER A 123 43.71 -9.63 -15.92
CA SER A 123 43.38 -10.43 -17.11
C SER A 123 42.20 -9.86 -17.91
N THR A 124 42.15 -10.14 -19.21
CA THR A 124 40.99 -9.85 -20.09
C THR A 124 40.49 -11.13 -20.76
N PHE A 125 39.20 -11.42 -20.66
CA PHE A 125 38.55 -12.48 -21.45
C PHE A 125 37.51 -11.91 -22.40
N THR A 126 37.59 -12.22 -23.69
CA THR A 126 36.59 -11.80 -24.68
C THR A 126 36.11 -13.01 -25.47
N SER A 127 34.80 -13.24 -25.59
CA SER A 127 34.26 -14.37 -26.35
C SER A 127 33.62 -14.01 -27.69
N GLY A 128 33.88 -12.81 -28.22
CA GLY A 128 33.29 -12.33 -29.47
C GLY A 128 31.77 -12.56 -29.52
N SER A 129 31.32 -13.42 -30.42
CA SER A 129 29.91 -13.77 -30.66
C SER A 129 29.48 -15.16 -30.15
N SER A 130 30.32 -15.96 -29.47
CA SER A 130 30.47 -17.31 -30.04
C SER A 130 30.53 -18.53 -29.13
N PHE A 131 29.95 -18.54 -27.93
CA PHE A 131 29.56 -19.84 -27.34
C PHE A 131 28.19 -20.21 -27.90
N THR A 132 28.13 -20.98 -28.97
CA THR A 132 26.89 -21.24 -29.73
C THR A 132 26.66 -22.73 -29.94
N ASN A 133 25.38 -23.15 -30.04
CA ASN A 133 24.99 -24.51 -30.38
C ASN A 133 25.64 -25.63 -29.55
N ASN A 134 26.11 -25.34 -28.32
CA ASN A 134 26.72 -26.36 -27.46
C ASN A 134 25.64 -27.12 -26.68
N THR A 135 25.93 -28.37 -26.35
CA THR A 135 25.11 -29.19 -25.45
C THR A 135 25.89 -29.44 -24.16
N ILE A 136 25.43 -28.85 -23.07
CA ILE A 136 26.14 -28.80 -21.78
C ILE A 136 25.26 -29.45 -20.72
N THR A 137 25.47 -30.74 -20.44
CA THR A 137 24.48 -31.52 -19.67
C THR A 137 25.06 -32.45 -18.62
N ASN A 138 24.28 -32.77 -17.58
CA ASN A 138 24.64 -33.78 -16.57
C ASN A 138 25.99 -33.52 -15.85
N ASN A 139 26.42 -32.26 -15.74
CA ASN A 139 27.68 -31.95 -15.05
C ASN A 139 27.46 -31.95 -13.52
N GLY A 140 28.44 -32.47 -12.77
CA GLY A 140 28.38 -32.62 -11.30
C GLY A 140 28.42 -31.30 -10.52
N SER A 141 28.62 -30.20 -11.23
CA SER A 141 28.48 -28.82 -10.80
C SER A 141 27.90 -28.04 -11.99
N PHE A 142 28.33 -26.81 -12.22
CA PHE A 142 27.68 -25.88 -13.15
C PHE A 142 27.70 -26.34 -14.62
N GLY A 143 26.77 -25.82 -15.43
CA GLY A 143 26.87 -25.90 -16.88
C GLY A 143 27.99 -24.99 -17.39
N PHE A 144 27.82 -23.69 -17.23
CA PHE A 144 28.83 -22.67 -17.47
C PHE A 144 29.20 -21.94 -16.16
N ARG A 145 30.48 -21.67 -15.95
CA ARG A 145 30.98 -20.90 -14.81
C ARG A 145 32.03 -19.88 -15.23
N GLY A 146 31.71 -18.60 -15.10
CA GLY A 146 32.65 -17.48 -15.20
C GLY A 146 33.00 -16.93 -13.81
N ILE A 147 34.28 -16.89 -13.44
CA ILE A 147 34.76 -16.31 -12.18
C ILE A 147 35.82 -15.26 -12.51
N PHE A 148 35.56 -14.02 -12.14
CA PHE A 148 36.52 -12.95 -12.30
C PHE A 148 36.89 -12.40 -10.93
N ASN A 149 38.17 -12.44 -10.60
CA ASN A 149 38.73 -11.87 -9.38
C ASN A 149 39.57 -10.65 -9.74
N GLY A 150 38.84 -9.59 -10.07
CA GLY A 150 39.26 -8.46 -10.87
C GLY A 150 39.62 -8.81 -12.33
N GLY A 151 40.02 -7.79 -13.10
CA GLY A 151 40.20 -7.89 -14.56
C GLY A 151 38.92 -7.60 -15.36
N ASN A 152 39.01 -7.78 -16.68
CA ASN A 152 37.98 -7.44 -17.65
C ASN A 152 37.34 -8.68 -18.30
N PHE A 153 36.04 -8.64 -18.59
CA PHE A 153 35.40 -9.68 -19.40
C PHE A 153 34.32 -9.17 -20.36
N ASP A 154 34.17 -9.87 -21.48
CA ASP A 154 33.08 -9.72 -22.43
C ASP A 154 32.63 -11.10 -22.90
N ILE A 155 31.52 -11.59 -22.35
CA ILE A 155 31.04 -12.96 -22.58
C ILE A 155 29.74 -12.93 -23.39
N SER A 156 29.59 -13.87 -24.31
CA SER A 156 28.36 -14.15 -25.05
C SER A 156 28.07 -15.64 -25.03
N LEU A 157 26.99 -16.04 -24.37
CA LEU A 157 26.40 -17.38 -24.41
C LEU A 157 25.21 -17.33 -25.35
N GLY A 158 25.38 -17.88 -26.54
CA GLY A 158 24.53 -17.65 -27.69
C GLY A 158 25.03 -16.49 -28.55
N SER A 159 24.46 -16.39 -29.74
CA SER A 159 24.89 -15.44 -30.77
C SER A 159 24.25 -14.08 -30.57
N ARG A 160 25.06 -13.02 -30.59
CA ARG A 160 24.55 -11.63 -30.54
C ARG A 160 23.92 -11.17 -31.85
N THR A 161 24.23 -11.85 -32.94
CA THR A 161 23.88 -11.42 -34.30
C THR A 161 22.94 -12.37 -35.02
N THR A 162 22.89 -13.65 -34.63
CA THR A 162 22.12 -14.68 -35.32
C THR A 162 21.13 -15.36 -34.36
N PRO A 163 19.81 -15.15 -34.54
CA PRO A 163 18.82 -15.82 -33.71
C PRO A 163 18.87 -17.36 -33.84
N GLY A 164 18.66 -18.06 -32.73
CA GLY A 164 18.54 -19.52 -32.67
C GLY A 164 19.85 -20.28 -32.52
N GLU A 165 20.99 -19.59 -32.40
CA GLU A 165 22.32 -20.20 -32.14
C GLU A 165 22.61 -20.33 -30.63
N GLY A 166 21.59 -20.59 -29.82
CA GLY A 166 21.75 -20.75 -28.38
C GLY A 166 22.33 -22.10 -27.96
N ASN A 167 22.59 -22.26 -26.67
CA ASN A 167 23.10 -23.50 -26.09
C ASN A 167 22.00 -24.23 -25.31
N LEU A 168 22.16 -25.53 -25.15
CA LEU A 168 21.37 -26.35 -24.24
C LEU A 168 22.15 -26.60 -22.94
N PHE A 169 21.60 -26.12 -21.83
CA PHE A 169 22.06 -26.42 -20.47
C PHE A 169 21.01 -27.29 -19.79
N ASP A 170 21.30 -28.56 -19.53
CA ASP A 170 20.30 -29.48 -18.98
C ASP A 170 20.86 -30.41 -17.90
N ASN A 171 20.13 -30.59 -16.81
CA ASN A 171 20.51 -31.52 -15.74
C ASN A 171 21.89 -31.25 -15.10
N ASN A 172 22.30 -29.99 -15.02
CA ASN A 172 23.55 -29.61 -14.34
C ASN A 172 23.30 -29.38 -12.84
N THR A 173 24.30 -29.58 -11.99
CA THR A 173 24.17 -29.35 -10.53
C THR A 173 24.60 -27.92 -10.16
N GLY A 174 23.95 -27.27 -9.21
CA GLY A 174 24.27 -25.89 -8.82
C GLY A 174 23.56 -24.85 -9.68
N ALA A 175 24.10 -24.47 -10.83
CA ALA A 175 23.41 -23.57 -11.76
C ALA A 175 23.71 -23.90 -13.23
N GLY A 176 22.77 -23.56 -14.11
CA GLY A 176 22.95 -23.68 -15.56
C GLY A 176 24.07 -22.76 -16.04
N VAL A 177 23.96 -21.48 -15.70
CA VAL A 177 24.95 -20.43 -15.99
C VAL A 177 25.27 -19.68 -14.70
N LEU A 178 26.54 -19.60 -14.35
CA LEU A 178 27.05 -18.81 -13.23
C LEU A 178 28.01 -17.71 -13.73
N LEU A 179 27.75 -16.46 -13.33
CA LEU A 179 28.73 -15.37 -13.35
C LEU A 179 29.04 -14.94 -11.91
N GLU A 180 30.31 -15.01 -11.53
CA GLU A 180 30.81 -14.55 -10.24
C GLU A 180 31.87 -13.46 -10.45
N MET A 181 31.59 -12.28 -9.93
CA MET A 181 32.50 -11.12 -9.93
C MET A 181 32.97 -10.85 -8.51
N LEU A 182 34.29 -10.81 -8.32
CA LEU A 182 34.95 -10.59 -7.04
C LEU A 182 35.91 -9.41 -7.17
N GLN A 183 35.99 -8.58 -6.13
CA GLN A 183 36.90 -7.43 -6.05
C GLN A 183 36.62 -6.35 -7.12
N ASP A 184 37.51 -6.20 -8.10
CA ASP A 184 37.57 -5.11 -9.10
C ASP A 184 37.19 -5.58 -10.51
N SER A 185 36.28 -6.54 -10.62
CA SER A 185 35.93 -7.09 -11.92
C SER A 185 35.06 -6.11 -12.69
N THR A 186 35.40 -5.88 -13.95
CA THR A 186 34.61 -5.04 -14.85
C THR A 186 34.28 -5.81 -16.11
N GLY A 187 33.06 -5.71 -16.63
CA GLY A 187 32.76 -6.41 -17.86
C GLY A 187 31.32 -6.33 -18.30
N ARG A 188 31.00 -7.17 -19.29
CA ARG A 188 29.64 -7.40 -19.74
C ARG A 188 29.39 -8.85 -20.11
N MET A 189 28.13 -9.26 -20.04
CA MET A 189 27.70 -10.60 -20.43
C MET A 189 26.39 -10.56 -21.21
N ALA A 190 26.29 -11.40 -22.23
CA ALA A 190 25.07 -11.66 -22.97
C ALA A 190 24.71 -13.15 -22.88
N ILE A 191 23.45 -13.46 -22.59
CA ILE A 191 22.87 -14.80 -22.54
C ILE A 191 21.65 -14.78 -23.45
N ILE A 192 21.76 -15.37 -24.64
CA ILE A 192 20.81 -15.21 -25.75
C ILE A 192 20.39 -16.58 -26.30
N ASP A 193 19.09 -16.78 -26.53
CA ASP A 193 18.51 -17.96 -27.19
C ASP A 193 18.82 -19.32 -26.53
N ASN A 194 19.25 -19.35 -25.26
CA ASN A 194 19.61 -20.60 -24.58
C ASN A 194 18.37 -21.32 -24.04
N THR A 195 18.47 -22.65 -23.94
CA THR A 195 17.55 -23.47 -23.16
C THR A 195 18.25 -23.94 -21.90
N ILE A 196 17.71 -23.63 -20.72
CA ILE A 196 18.31 -23.91 -19.42
C ILE A 196 17.27 -24.63 -18.54
N THR A 197 17.42 -25.94 -18.35
CA THR A 197 16.40 -26.79 -17.72
C THR A 197 16.97 -27.79 -16.74
N ASN A 198 16.11 -28.28 -15.84
CA ASN A 198 16.40 -29.37 -14.88
C ASN A 198 17.70 -29.16 -14.08
N THR A 199 18.08 -27.92 -13.79
CA THR A 199 19.26 -27.71 -12.95
C THR A 199 18.94 -28.14 -11.51
N ASN A 200 19.85 -28.87 -10.90
CA ASN A 200 19.63 -29.50 -9.59
C ASN A 200 20.33 -28.72 -8.49
N ALA A 201 19.82 -28.76 -7.27
CA ALA A 201 20.46 -28.13 -6.11
C ALA A 201 21.93 -28.57 -5.93
N GLY A 202 22.82 -27.58 -5.81
CA GLY A 202 24.25 -27.78 -5.55
C GLY A 202 24.64 -27.56 -4.09
N ALA A 203 25.94 -27.37 -3.85
CA ALA A 203 26.44 -27.01 -2.53
C ALA A 203 26.40 -25.50 -2.30
N GLY A 204 26.05 -25.07 -1.08
CA GLY A 204 26.10 -23.65 -0.70
C GLY A 204 24.88 -22.87 -1.18
N ALA A 205 25.11 -21.71 -1.81
CA ALA A 205 24.06 -20.78 -2.25
C ALA A 205 23.45 -21.11 -3.63
N PHE A 206 23.94 -22.15 -4.31
CA PHE A 206 23.47 -22.51 -5.65
C PHE A 206 22.39 -23.58 -5.54
N LEU A 207 21.14 -23.17 -5.64
CA LEU A 207 19.99 -24.01 -5.31
C LEU A 207 19.42 -24.74 -6.53
N GLY A 208 20.20 -24.85 -7.62
CA GLY A 208 19.71 -25.32 -8.90
C GLY A 208 19.12 -24.16 -9.69
N ASP A 209 19.83 -23.04 -9.76
CA ASP A 209 19.34 -21.85 -10.46
C ASP A 209 19.57 -21.98 -11.98
N GLY A 210 18.66 -21.44 -12.79
CA GLY A 210 18.88 -21.38 -14.24
C GLY A 210 20.08 -20.50 -14.57
N ILE A 211 20.00 -19.23 -14.20
CA ILE A 211 21.07 -18.23 -14.31
C ILE A 211 21.32 -17.65 -12.92
N PHE A 212 22.57 -17.65 -12.48
CA PHE A 212 22.98 -17.06 -11.22
C PHE A 212 24.06 -16.01 -11.46
N VAL A 213 23.80 -14.77 -11.06
CA VAL A 213 24.73 -13.66 -11.14
C VAL A 213 25.06 -13.19 -9.74
N ARG A 214 26.35 -13.21 -9.39
CA ARG A 214 26.81 -12.77 -8.08
C ARG A 214 27.96 -11.81 -8.18
N MET A 215 27.80 -10.68 -7.50
CA MET A 215 28.80 -9.63 -7.41
C MET A 215 29.11 -9.40 -5.94
N LEU A 216 30.32 -9.79 -5.53
CA LEU A 216 30.84 -9.57 -4.19
C LEU A 216 31.97 -8.56 -4.32
N GLY A 217 31.70 -7.30 -3.97
CA GLY A 217 32.68 -6.22 -4.02
C GLY A 217 33.83 -6.42 -3.03
N THR A 218 34.22 -5.34 -2.35
CA THR A 218 34.96 -5.50 -1.09
C THR A 218 34.26 -4.72 0.01
N ALA A 219 34.27 -5.27 1.21
CA ALA A 219 33.87 -4.58 2.44
C ALA A 219 34.72 -3.34 2.78
N ASN A 220 35.82 -3.07 2.05
CA ASN A 220 36.57 -1.83 2.18
C ASN A 220 36.14 -0.83 1.08
N PRO A 221 35.31 0.18 1.39
CA PRO A 221 34.73 1.09 0.39
C PRO A 221 35.78 1.91 -0.38
N ALA A 222 37.04 1.94 0.08
CA ALA A 222 38.14 2.64 -0.57
C ALA A 222 38.90 1.82 -1.63
N GLN A 223 38.65 0.50 -1.76
CA GLN A 223 39.62 -0.38 -2.43
C GLN A 223 39.11 -1.20 -3.61
N ALA A 224 37.82 -1.53 -3.74
CA ALA A 224 37.36 -2.21 -4.94
C ALA A 224 35.91 -1.95 -5.36
N THR A 225 35.60 -2.05 -6.65
CA THR A 225 34.23 -1.92 -7.20
C THR A 225 34.01 -2.86 -8.39
N ASN A 226 33.11 -3.82 -8.23
CA ASN A 226 32.63 -4.62 -9.36
C ASN A 226 31.73 -3.76 -10.25
N LYS A 227 31.92 -3.83 -11.57
CA LYS A 227 31.12 -3.04 -12.52
C LYS A 227 30.67 -3.85 -13.73
N LEU A 228 29.37 -4.11 -13.84
CA LEU A 228 28.77 -4.45 -15.13
C LEU A 228 28.56 -3.16 -15.89
N ILE A 229 29.20 -3.00 -17.06
CA ILE A 229 29.27 -1.73 -17.78
C ILE A 229 28.48 -1.71 -19.08
N ASP A 230 27.64 -0.69 -19.22
CA ASP A 230 27.18 -0.20 -20.52
C ASP A 230 28.32 0.57 -21.20
N LEU A 231 28.96 -0.08 -22.17
CA LEU A 231 29.95 0.56 -23.03
C LEU A 231 29.19 1.37 -24.08
N THR A 232 28.93 2.64 -23.74
CA THR A 232 28.28 3.69 -24.54
C THR A 232 28.78 3.73 -25.98
N VAL A 233 28.21 2.88 -26.84
CA VAL A 233 28.34 2.90 -28.29
C VAL A 233 26.92 2.68 -28.83
N PRO A 234 26.42 3.54 -29.72
CA PRO A 234 25.08 3.39 -30.28
C PRO A 234 24.89 2.01 -30.92
N GLY A 235 23.95 1.22 -30.39
CA GLY A 235 23.64 -0.15 -30.86
C GLY A 235 24.33 -1.28 -30.09
N VAL A 236 24.86 -1.05 -28.88
CA VAL A 236 25.62 -2.05 -28.12
C VAL A 236 24.92 -2.44 -26.81
N THR A 237 24.86 -3.76 -26.62
CA THR A 237 24.43 -4.55 -25.46
C THR A 237 24.64 -3.87 -24.09
N PRO A 238 23.67 -3.93 -23.16
CA PRO A 238 23.84 -3.52 -21.75
C PRO A 238 24.98 -4.25 -21.05
N GLY A 239 25.33 -3.82 -19.82
CA GLY A 239 26.26 -4.54 -18.95
C GLY A 239 25.88 -6.02 -18.77
N LEU A 240 24.59 -6.31 -18.62
CA LEU A 240 24.05 -7.67 -18.71
C LEU A 240 22.82 -7.72 -19.61
N LEU A 241 22.84 -8.58 -20.62
CA LEU A 241 21.69 -8.90 -21.47
C LEU A 241 21.29 -10.37 -21.28
N ILE A 242 20.06 -10.62 -20.88
CA ILE A 242 19.43 -11.94 -20.86
C ILE A 242 18.22 -11.87 -21.78
N ARG A 243 18.28 -12.51 -22.96
CA ARG A 243 17.23 -12.35 -23.98
C ARG A 243 16.84 -13.63 -24.69
N ASP A 244 15.54 -13.79 -24.94
CA ASP A 244 14.97 -14.87 -25.77
C ASP A 244 15.34 -16.29 -25.24
N ASN A 245 15.62 -16.43 -23.94
CA ASN A 245 15.97 -17.73 -23.34
C ASN A 245 14.71 -18.48 -22.87
N THR A 246 14.79 -19.81 -22.92
CA THR A 246 13.89 -20.72 -22.21
C THR A 246 14.58 -21.20 -20.94
N ILE A 247 14.07 -20.80 -19.78
CA ILE A 247 14.61 -21.07 -18.45
C ILE A 247 13.52 -21.82 -17.66
N GLY A 248 13.81 -23.06 -17.29
CA GLY A 248 12.76 -23.99 -16.90
C GLY A 248 11.95 -24.48 -18.11
N GLY A 249 10.90 -25.25 -17.89
CA GLY A 249 10.22 -25.95 -18.99
C GLY A 249 8.80 -26.39 -18.66
N THR A 250 8.08 -26.95 -19.63
CA THR A 250 6.68 -27.40 -19.49
C THR A 250 6.49 -28.63 -18.60
N GLY A 251 7.57 -29.16 -18.01
CA GLY A 251 7.60 -30.27 -17.06
C GLY A 251 8.20 -29.82 -15.72
N ALA A 252 9.28 -30.49 -15.28
CA ALA A 252 10.09 -29.98 -14.16
C ALA A 252 10.96 -28.83 -14.67
N GLY A 253 10.95 -27.68 -13.99
CA GLY A 253 11.88 -26.59 -14.25
C GLY A 253 13.20 -26.79 -13.49
N ASN A 254 13.82 -25.69 -13.12
CA ASN A 254 15.02 -25.69 -12.29
C ASN A 254 14.66 -25.84 -10.82
N ASP A 255 15.47 -26.53 -10.00
CA ASP A 255 15.19 -26.73 -8.57
C ASP A 255 15.13 -25.40 -7.78
N GLY A 256 15.89 -24.39 -8.22
CA GLY A 256 16.00 -23.06 -7.60
C GLY A 256 15.23 -21.97 -8.35
N THR A 257 15.81 -20.78 -8.43
CA THR A 257 15.24 -19.63 -9.16
C THR A 257 15.58 -19.72 -10.65
N GLY A 258 14.71 -19.22 -11.52
CA GLY A 258 15.03 -19.11 -12.95
C GLY A 258 16.21 -18.17 -13.23
N ILE A 259 16.09 -16.90 -12.82
CA ILE A 259 17.16 -15.90 -12.90
C ILE A 259 17.39 -15.30 -11.51
N ASN A 260 18.59 -15.43 -10.97
CA ASN A 260 18.92 -15.03 -9.60
C ASN A 260 20.09 -14.04 -9.57
N PHE A 261 19.93 -12.96 -8.80
CA PHE A 261 20.95 -11.96 -8.55
C PHE A 261 21.25 -11.81 -7.06
N GLU A 262 22.52 -11.99 -6.71
CA GLU A 262 23.05 -11.68 -5.40
C GLU A 262 24.13 -10.58 -5.53
N VAL A 263 23.75 -9.34 -5.24
CA VAL A 263 24.62 -8.18 -5.47
C VAL A 263 24.91 -7.52 -4.14
N LYS A 264 26.18 -7.50 -3.74
CA LYS A 264 26.60 -7.07 -2.41
C LYS A 264 27.74 -6.09 -2.47
N GLU A 265 27.90 -5.37 -1.36
CA GLU A 265 29.01 -4.47 -1.10
C GLU A 265 29.09 -3.38 -2.18
N LYS A 266 30.27 -2.78 -2.36
CA LYS A 266 30.47 -1.76 -3.39
C LYS A 266 30.47 -2.36 -4.80
N SER A 267 29.30 -2.42 -5.42
CA SER A 267 29.08 -2.93 -6.78
C SER A 267 28.25 -1.96 -7.62
N THR A 268 28.40 -2.00 -8.93
CA THR A 268 27.62 -1.16 -9.87
C THR A 268 27.07 -1.98 -11.01
N LEU A 269 25.75 -1.89 -11.18
CA LEU A 269 24.98 -2.44 -12.30
C LEU A 269 24.61 -1.32 -13.24
N ASP A 270 25.38 -1.17 -14.31
CA ASP A 270 25.19 -0.16 -15.33
C ASP A 270 24.52 -0.83 -16.55
N GLY A 271 23.20 -1.05 -16.44
CA GLY A 271 22.39 -1.71 -17.46
C GLY A 271 22.24 -3.21 -17.26
N VAL A 272 21.05 -3.62 -16.78
CA VAL A 272 20.55 -5.00 -16.82
C VAL A 272 19.30 -5.03 -17.67
N ASP A 273 19.30 -5.81 -18.75
CA ASP A 273 18.13 -6.07 -19.59
C ASP A 273 17.78 -7.55 -19.58
N ILE A 274 16.56 -7.85 -19.14
CA ILE A 274 15.96 -9.18 -19.15
C ILE A 274 14.77 -9.11 -20.10
N LEU A 275 14.91 -9.64 -21.32
CA LEU A 275 13.98 -9.38 -22.42
C LEU A 275 13.44 -10.68 -23.04
N ASN A 276 12.12 -10.80 -23.19
CA ASN A 276 11.48 -11.89 -23.92
C ASN A 276 11.87 -13.31 -23.47
N ASN A 277 12.21 -13.50 -22.19
CA ASN A 277 12.54 -14.82 -21.66
C ASN A 277 11.28 -15.54 -21.18
N SER A 278 11.32 -16.86 -21.23
CA SER A 278 10.35 -17.74 -20.56
C SER A 278 11.05 -18.34 -19.35
N SER A 279 10.75 -17.86 -18.14
CA SER A 279 11.24 -18.39 -16.87
C SER A 279 10.10 -19.08 -16.11
N ASN A 280 9.87 -20.36 -16.39
CA ASN A 280 8.65 -21.06 -15.98
C ASN A 280 8.92 -22.36 -15.22
N ASN A 281 8.03 -22.69 -14.27
CA ASN A 281 8.04 -23.91 -13.47
C ASN A 281 9.34 -24.14 -12.68
N ASN A 282 10.02 -23.05 -12.27
CA ASN A 282 11.18 -23.13 -11.38
C ASN A 282 10.72 -23.38 -9.93
N GLY A 283 11.57 -23.97 -9.09
CA GLY A 283 11.22 -24.38 -7.73
C GLY A 283 11.08 -23.24 -6.72
N ILE A 284 11.61 -22.05 -7.03
CA ILE A 284 11.45 -20.81 -6.25
C ILE A 284 10.89 -19.73 -7.19
N ASP A 285 11.57 -18.60 -7.39
CA ASP A 285 11.05 -17.50 -8.20
C ASP A 285 11.35 -17.64 -9.70
N GLY A 286 10.57 -16.94 -10.53
CA GLY A 286 10.92 -16.73 -11.94
C GLY A 286 12.14 -15.81 -12.11
N LEU A 287 12.17 -14.69 -11.38
CA LEU A 287 13.25 -13.74 -11.26
C LEU A 287 13.41 -13.29 -9.81
N ASN A 288 14.61 -13.43 -9.25
CA ASN A 288 14.96 -12.92 -7.93
C ASN A 288 16.11 -11.92 -8.03
N TYR A 289 15.92 -10.73 -7.47
CA TYR A 289 16.97 -9.73 -7.34
C TYR A 289 17.09 -9.22 -5.90
N LYS A 290 18.28 -9.40 -5.31
CA LYS A 290 18.60 -8.85 -3.98
C LYS A 290 19.88 -8.03 -4.04
N ARG A 291 19.78 -6.75 -3.64
CA ARG A 291 20.94 -5.89 -3.41
C ARG A 291 21.14 -5.58 -1.93
N PHE A 292 22.39 -5.56 -1.48
CA PHE A 292 22.79 -5.25 -0.10
C PHE A 292 23.95 -4.26 -0.06
N ASP A 293 23.99 -3.35 0.92
CA ASP A 293 25.09 -2.38 1.13
C ASP A 293 25.19 -1.38 -0.05
N GLN A 294 26.38 -0.89 -0.40
CA GLN A 294 26.67 0.18 -1.37
C GLN A 294 26.57 -0.24 -2.84
N VAL A 295 25.44 -0.84 -3.22
CA VAL A 295 25.15 -1.23 -4.60
C VAL A 295 24.46 -0.10 -5.34
N THR A 296 25.07 0.35 -6.43
CA THR A 296 24.45 1.30 -7.37
C THR A 296 23.82 0.56 -8.53
N VAL A 297 22.54 0.79 -8.78
CA VAL A 297 21.81 0.28 -9.95
C VAL A 297 21.35 1.47 -10.78
N ASN A 298 21.98 1.67 -11.94
CA ASN A 298 21.60 2.80 -12.80
C ASN A 298 20.39 2.48 -13.67
N ARG A 299 20.16 1.19 -13.99
CA ARG A 299 19.12 0.75 -14.90
C ARG A 299 18.86 -0.74 -14.79
N PHE A 300 17.65 -1.12 -14.40
CA PHE A 300 17.18 -2.50 -14.40
C PHE A 300 15.87 -2.60 -15.19
N VAL A 301 15.87 -3.37 -16.28
CA VAL A 301 14.69 -3.53 -17.16
C VAL A 301 14.38 -5.01 -17.30
N ALA A 302 13.14 -5.38 -16.97
CA ALA A 302 12.55 -6.64 -17.38
C ALA A 302 11.35 -6.37 -18.31
N SER A 303 11.43 -6.83 -19.57
CA SER A 303 10.42 -6.55 -20.57
C SER A 303 10.02 -7.77 -21.39
N GLY A 304 8.71 -7.97 -21.59
CA GLY A 304 8.18 -9.02 -22.45
C GLY A 304 8.42 -10.45 -21.96
N ASN A 305 8.75 -10.65 -20.68
CA ASN A 305 9.06 -11.98 -20.14
C ASN A 305 7.80 -12.71 -19.64
N SER A 306 7.91 -14.03 -19.54
CA SER A 306 6.94 -14.92 -18.91
C SER A 306 7.55 -15.52 -17.65
N PHE A 307 6.92 -15.31 -16.49
CA PHE A 307 7.31 -15.83 -15.18
C PHE A 307 6.14 -16.64 -14.59
N ASN A 308 5.96 -17.87 -15.08
CA ASN A 308 4.74 -18.64 -14.81
C ASN A 308 5.01 -19.97 -14.10
N GLY A 309 4.10 -20.38 -13.22
CA GLY A 309 4.15 -21.70 -12.60
C GLY A 309 5.30 -21.89 -11.61
N ASN A 310 5.92 -20.81 -11.14
CA ASN A 310 7.07 -20.90 -10.25
C ASN A 310 6.63 -21.25 -8.82
N GLY A 311 7.50 -21.93 -8.08
CA GLY A 311 7.24 -22.47 -6.73
C GLY A 311 7.21 -21.43 -5.61
N ASP A 312 7.52 -20.18 -5.92
CA ASP A 312 7.34 -19.02 -5.04
C ASP A 312 6.76 -17.85 -5.88
N ASP A 313 7.49 -16.75 -6.06
CA ASP A 313 6.99 -15.58 -6.79
C ASP A 313 7.27 -15.62 -8.30
N GLY A 314 6.49 -14.86 -9.08
CA GLY A 314 6.88 -14.57 -10.46
C GLY A 314 8.17 -13.74 -10.53
N VAL A 315 8.18 -12.62 -9.81
CA VAL A 315 9.29 -11.67 -9.74
C VAL A 315 9.44 -11.16 -8.30
N GLU A 316 10.61 -11.33 -7.68
CA GLU A 316 10.96 -10.76 -6.37
C GLU A 316 12.13 -9.77 -6.55
N ILE A 317 11.95 -8.50 -6.15
CA ILE A 317 13.00 -7.48 -6.18
C ILE A 317 13.08 -6.76 -4.83
N ILE A 318 14.16 -7.02 -4.09
CA ILE A 318 14.40 -6.41 -2.78
C ILE A 318 15.65 -5.52 -2.80
N ALA A 319 15.45 -4.28 -2.39
CA ALA A 319 16.49 -3.30 -2.17
C ALA A 319 16.80 -3.16 -0.68
N GLN A 320 18.05 -3.41 -0.27
CA GLN A 320 18.50 -3.24 1.12
C GLN A 320 19.78 -2.38 1.19
N ASN A 321 19.77 -1.39 2.10
CA ASN A 321 20.94 -0.56 2.42
C ASN A 321 21.40 -0.79 3.88
N ASP A 322 22.68 -0.56 4.18
CA ASP A 322 23.28 -0.87 5.49
C ASP A 322 23.48 0.36 6.41
N GLY A 323 22.83 1.49 6.13
CA GLY A 323 22.92 2.69 6.95
C GLY A 323 23.55 3.91 6.27
N THR A 324 23.91 3.85 4.98
CA THR A 324 24.36 5.04 4.23
C THR A 324 23.19 5.74 3.54
N PRO A 325 22.70 6.88 4.04
CA PRO A 325 21.51 7.58 3.51
C PRO A 325 21.72 8.25 2.14
N SER A 326 22.85 8.00 1.45
CA SER A 326 23.23 8.70 0.22
C SER A 326 23.23 7.83 -1.03
N ILE A 327 22.78 6.58 -0.97
CA ILE A 327 22.62 5.77 -2.18
C ILE A 327 21.30 6.17 -2.83
N GLY A 328 21.35 6.59 -4.10
CA GLY A 328 20.15 6.96 -4.86
C GLY A 328 19.15 5.81 -4.96
N ALA A 329 17.92 6.13 -5.37
CA ALA A 329 16.92 5.10 -5.65
C ALA A 329 17.39 4.17 -6.77
N MET A 330 17.03 2.89 -6.67
CA MET A 330 17.19 1.95 -7.78
C MET A 330 16.09 2.21 -8.81
N ASP A 331 16.48 2.50 -10.05
CA ASP A 331 15.54 2.66 -11.17
C ASP A 331 15.17 1.28 -11.76
N LEU A 332 13.92 0.88 -11.54
CA LEU A 332 13.34 -0.38 -11.97
C LEU A 332 12.25 -0.16 -13.02
N THR A 333 12.34 -0.87 -14.14
CA THR A 333 11.27 -0.96 -15.14
C THR A 333 10.84 -2.42 -15.33
N LEU A 334 9.57 -2.70 -15.07
CA LEU A 334 8.92 -3.98 -15.38
C LEU A 334 7.80 -3.71 -16.39
N THR A 335 7.93 -4.17 -17.63
CA THR A 335 6.92 -3.86 -18.64
C THR A 335 6.54 -5.01 -19.56
N GLY A 336 5.25 -5.18 -19.84
CA GLY A 336 4.80 -6.22 -20.78
C GLY A 336 5.10 -7.64 -20.33
N ASN A 337 5.34 -7.89 -19.04
CA ASN A 337 5.61 -9.22 -18.52
C ASN A 337 4.30 -9.93 -18.13
N THR A 338 4.32 -11.26 -18.16
CA THR A 338 3.25 -12.11 -17.65
C THR A 338 3.76 -12.86 -16.42
N MET A 339 3.05 -12.76 -15.31
CA MET A 339 3.30 -13.48 -14.06
C MET A 339 2.04 -14.26 -13.71
N ASN A 340 2.03 -15.54 -14.07
CA ASN A 340 0.82 -16.34 -14.02
C ASN A 340 0.99 -17.68 -13.31
N ALA A 341 0.05 -17.98 -12.40
CA ALA A 341 -0.02 -19.26 -11.69
C ALA A 341 1.23 -19.60 -10.87
N ASN A 342 1.83 -18.60 -10.21
CA ASN A 342 2.91 -18.83 -9.25
C ASN A 342 2.33 -19.25 -7.89
N GLU A 343 3.11 -20.02 -7.11
CA GLU A 343 2.69 -20.58 -5.82
C GLU A 343 2.59 -19.54 -4.70
N ASN A 344 3.14 -18.33 -4.91
CA ASN A 344 2.95 -17.17 -4.04
C ASN A 344 2.47 -15.95 -4.84
N ASP A 345 3.23 -14.85 -4.90
CA ASP A 345 2.82 -13.59 -5.51
C ASP A 345 3.17 -13.50 -7.01
N GLY A 346 2.46 -12.64 -7.74
CA GLY A 346 2.84 -12.30 -9.11
C GLY A 346 4.15 -11.49 -9.15
N THR A 347 4.24 -10.45 -8.33
CA THR A 347 5.42 -9.59 -8.18
C THR A 347 5.52 -9.08 -6.75
N VAL A 348 6.72 -9.13 -6.18
CA VAL A 348 7.08 -8.53 -4.89
C VAL A 348 8.13 -7.45 -5.09
N LEU A 349 7.84 -6.24 -4.63
CA LEU A 349 8.78 -5.11 -4.63
C LEU A 349 9.04 -4.67 -3.18
N GLY A 350 10.28 -4.84 -2.72
CA GLY A 350 10.64 -4.64 -1.32
C GLY A 350 11.72 -3.58 -1.09
N VAL A 351 11.57 -2.79 -0.02
CA VAL A 351 12.61 -1.89 0.51
C VAL A 351 12.93 -2.16 1.98
N ASN A 352 14.22 -2.30 2.30
CA ASN A 352 14.69 -2.58 3.66
C ASN A 352 15.70 -1.54 4.13
N ALA A 353 15.59 -1.09 5.39
CA ALA A 353 16.47 -0.07 5.99
C ALA A 353 16.56 1.20 5.13
N ASP A 354 17.68 1.86 4.89
CA ASP A 354 17.72 3.13 4.11
C ASP A 354 17.58 2.98 2.59
N ALA A 355 16.80 2.01 2.10
CA ALA A 355 16.68 1.71 0.68
C ALA A 355 15.48 2.41 0.04
N LYS A 356 15.69 2.86 -1.21
CA LYS A 356 14.64 3.44 -2.06
C LYS A 356 14.55 2.73 -3.39
N LEU A 357 13.33 2.62 -3.89
CA LEU A 357 13.01 2.02 -5.18
C LEU A 357 12.16 2.98 -6.01
N HIS A 358 12.64 3.32 -7.20
CA HIS A 358 11.88 4.09 -8.19
C HIS A 358 11.37 3.14 -9.26
N VAL A 359 10.05 2.99 -9.35
CA VAL A 359 9.40 1.94 -10.13
C VAL A 359 8.68 2.50 -11.36
N ASN A 360 8.76 1.76 -12.45
CA ASN A 360 7.91 1.88 -13.63
C ASN A 360 7.38 0.48 -13.97
N VAL A 361 6.22 0.14 -13.43
CA VAL A 361 5.55 -1.16 -13.61
C VAL A 361 4.39 -0.97 -14.58
N ASN A 362 4.60 -1.31 -15.85
CA ASN A 362 3.70 -0.91 -16.93
C ASN A 362 3.24 -2.04 -17.85
N SER A 363 1.94 -2.17 -18.10
CA SER A 363 1.39 -3.14 -19.06
C SER A 363 1.71 -4.60 -18.75
N ASN A 364 1.80 -4.96 -17.47
CA ASN A 364 2.02 -6.34 -17.05
C ASN A 364 0.69 -7.07 -16.82
N THR A 365 0.71 -8.40 -16.93
CA THR A 365 -0.40 -9.27 -16.53
C THR A 365 0.02 -10.10 -15.33
N MET A 366 -0.68 -9.96 -14.21
CA MET A 366 -0.41 -10.68 -12.96
C MET A 366 -1.67 -11.43 -12.56
N SER A 367 -1.72 -12.74 -12.82
CA SER A 367 -2.96 -13.49 -12.65
C SER A 367 -2.82 -14.92 -12.18
N ASN A 368 -3.88 -15.46 -11.58
CA ASN A 368 -3.94 -16.84 -11.09
C ASN A 368 -2.86 -17.18 -10.04
N ASN A 369 -2.24 -16.19 -9.39
CA ASN A 369 -1.25 -16.44 -8.35
C ASN A 369 -1.94 -16.86 -7.04
N LEU A 370 -1.26 -17.69 -6.23
CA LEU A 370 -1.85 -18.23 -5.00
C LEU A 370 -1.83 -17.26 -3.83
N ASP A 371 -1.18 -16.10 -3.99
CA ASP A 371 -1.25 -14.99 -3.05
C ASP A 371 -1.71 -13.69 -3.74
N ASP A 372 -0.93 -12.61 -3.72
CA ASP A 372 -1.27 -11.31 -4.32
C ASP A 372 -0.83 -11.22 -5.78
N GLY A 373 -1.45 -10.30 -6.52
CA GLY A 373 -0.96 -9.95 -7.86
C GLY A 373 0.35 -9.17 -7.81
N LEU A 374 0.35 -8.09 -7.02
CA LEU A 374 1.50 -7.24 -6.74
C LEU A 374 1.56 -6.95 -5.24
N ASP A 375 2.68 -7.25 -4.60
CA ASP A 375 2.94 -6.90 -3.21
C ASP A 375 4.06 -5.85 -3.11
N LEU A 376 3.80 -4.79 -2.35
CA LEU A 376 4.74 -3.72 -2.03
C LEU A 376 5.06 -3.80 -0.54
N VAL A 377 6.27 -4.24 -0.21
CA VAL A 377 6.67 -4.52 1.17
C VAL A 377 7.80 -3.62 1.64
N GLU A 378 7.84 -3.38 2.94
CA GLU A 378 9.03 -2.79 3.55
C GLU A 378 9.41 -3.43 4.88
N VAL A 379 10.69 -3.30 5.21
CA VAL A 379 11.22 -3.66 6.52
C VAL A 379 11.95 -2.46 7.11
N ALA A 380 11.31 -1.83 8.10
CA ALA A 380 11.89 -0.77 8.90
C ALA A 380 12.80 -1.33 10.01
N LEU A 381 14.07 -0.91 10.05
CA LEU A 381 14.99 -1.26 11.15
C LEU A 381 15.09 -0.13 12.19
N SER A 382 14.85 1.12 11.77
CA SER A 382 14.69 2.30 12.64
C SER A 382 13.63 3.24 12.08
N VAL A 383 12.97 4.01 12.94
CA VAL A 383 12.05 5.10 12.55
C VAL A 383 12.74 6.21 11.76
N THR A 384 14.08 6.23 11.75
CA THR A 384 14.87 7.19 10.99
C THR A 384 15.30 6.69 9.62
N ASP A 385 15.07 5.42 9.26
CA ASP A 385 15.53 4.98 7.94
C ASP A 385 14.71 5.65 6.84
N ASP A 386 15.43 6.03 5.78
CA ASP A 386 14.88 6.73 4.62
C ASP A 386 14.43 5.73 3.55
N ARG A 387 13.18 5.24 3.70
CA ARG A 387 12.55 4.20 2.88
C ARG A 387 11.45 4.77 2.02
N ALA A 388 11.39 4.36 0.76
CA ALA A 388 10.20 4.59 -0.07
C ALA A 388 10.20 3.74 -1.34
N ILE A 389 8.99 3.39 -1.75
CA ILE A 389 8.67 2.97 -3.13
C ILE A 389 7.90 4.12 -3.79
N PHE A 390 8.40 4.63 -4.92
CA PHE A 390 7.78 5.75 -5.64
C PHE A 390 7.91 5.58 -7.15
N GLY A 391 7.15 6.34 -7.94
CA GLY A 391 7.12 6.21 -9.40
C GLY A 391 5.71 5.89 -9.93
N THR A 392 5.61 5.00 -10.90
CA THR A 392 4.34 4.70 -11.60
C THR A 392 4.09 3.21 -11.76
N ILE A 393 2.85 2.80 -11.50
CA ILE A 393 2.30 1.47 -11.76
C ILE A 393 1.08 1.66 -12.65
N SER A 394 1.20 1.32 -13.93
CA SER A 394 0.18 1.67 -14.93
C SER A 394 -0.17 0.59 -15.94
N ASP A 395 -1.38 0.67 -16.49
CA ASP A 395 -1.86 -0.20 -17.56
C ASP A 395 -1.76 -1.71 -17.24
N ASN A 396 -1.69 -2.11 -15.96
CA ASN A 396 -1.55 -3.51 -15.58
C ASN A 396 -2.92 -4.19 -15.51
N ASN A 397 -2.96 -5.48 -15.82
CA ASN A 397 -4.10 -6.36 -15.59
C ASN A 397 -3.78 -7.31 -14.43
N ILE A 398 -4.45 -7.12 -13.30
CA ILE A 398 -4.17 -7.82 -12.05
C ILE A 398 -5.44 -8.56 -11.61
N SER A 399 -5.50 -9.86 -11.90
CA SER A 399 -6.77 -10.59 -11.88
C SER A 399 -6.67 -12.02 -11.36
N ASN A 400 -7.75 -12.49 -10.73
CA ASN A 400 -7.88 -13.88 -10.26
C ASN A 400 -6.71 -14.36 -9.38
N ASN A 401 -6.09 -13.48 -8.59
CA ASN A 401 -5.15 -13.87 -7.55
C ASN A 401 -5.93 -14.29 -6.29
N THR A 402 -5.37 -15.16 -5.47
CA THR A 402 -6.14 -15.79 -4.36
C THR A 402 -6.39 -14.83 -3.20
N LYS A 403 -5.50 -13.85 -2.98
CA LYS A 403 -5.69 -12.78 -2.00
C LYS A 403 -5.96 -11.45 -2.69
N PHE A 404 -5.05 -10.49 -2.61
CA PHE A 404 -5.27 -9.13 -3.07
C PHE A 404 -4.91 -8.96 -4.55
N GLY A 405 -5.48 -7.95 -5.19
CA GLY A 405 -4.91 -7.46 -6.45
C GLY A 405 -3.56 -6.83 -6.17
N ILE A 406 -3.57 -5.79 -5.34
CA ILE A 406 -2.38 -5.08 -4.88
C ILE A 406 -2.35 -5.06 -3.35
N GLY A 407 -1.32 -5.67 -2.76
CA GLY A 407 -0.91 -5.48 -1.38
C GLY A 407 0.05 -4.29 -1.29
N ALA A 408 -0.26 -3.30 -0.46
CA ALA A 408 0.53 -2.09 -0.31
C ALA A 408 0.90 -1.85 1.17
N GLY A 409 1.89 -2.60 1.66
CA GLY A 409 2.43 -2.49 3.01
C GLY A 409 3.59 -1.50 3.16
N ALA A 410 4.20 -1.05 2.06
CA ALA A 410 5.34 -0.15 2.06
C ALA A 410 4.96 1.35 2.11
N PHE A 411 5.90 2.19 2.56
CA PHE A 411 5.85 3.64 2.46
C PHE A 411 5.89 4.07 0.99
N MET A 412 4.80 4.67 0.53
CA MET A 412 4.55 5.06 -0.85
C MET A 412 4.86 6.53 -1.06
N GLY A 413 5.68 6.84 -2.08
CA GLY A 413 6.07 8.21 -2.37
C GLY A 413 7.10 8.78 -1.39
N LEU A 414 7.71 9.92 -1.76
CA LEU A 414 8.64 10.66 -0.89
C LEU A 414 8.08 12.02 -0.44
N SER A 415 7.11 12.53 -1.19
CA SER A 415 6.44 13.81 -0.98
C SER A 415 5.28 13.90 -1.97
N ALA A 416 4.36 14.83 -1.77
CA ALA A 416 3.33 15.16 -2.75
C ALA A 416 3.88 15.52 -4.16
N ALA A 417 5.15 15.93 -4.28
CA ALA A 417 5.80 16.19 -5.58
C ALA A 417 6.37 14.92 -6.24
N THR A 418 6.46 13.82 -5.49
CA THR A 418 7.02 12.52 -5.89
C THR A 418 6.20 11.39 -5.25
N PRO A 419 4.89 11.29 -5.55
CA PRO A 419 4.04 10.22 -5.03
C PRO A 419 4.31 8.88 -5.74
N LEU A 420 3.76 7.80 -5.21
CA LEU A 420 3.52 6.59 -6.02
C LEU A 420 2.19 6.75 -6.76
N THR A 421 2.19 6.57 -8.08
CA THR A 421 1.00 6.70 -8.91
C THR A 421 0.51 5.35 -9.41
N PHE A 422 -0.75 5.01 -9.16
CA PHE A 422 -1.45 3.88 -9.77
C PHE A 422 -2.38 4.42 -10.86
N SER A 423 -2.12 4.14 -12.14
CA SER A 423 -2.94 4.69 -13.22
C SER A 423 -3.40 3.67 -14.26
N ASP A 424 -4.65 3.76 -14.69
CA ASP A 424 -5.16 2.98 -15.83
C ASP A 424 -5.05 1.44 -15.64
N ASN A 425 -5.00 0.96 -14.40
CA ASN A 425 -4.94 -0.48 -14.11
C ASN A 425 -6.35 -1.10 -14.10
N THR A 426 -6.44 -2.37 -14.50
CA THR A 426 -7.60 -3.22 -14.25
C THR A 426 -7.29 -4.17 -13.10
N ILE A 427 -8.04 -4.07 -12.01
CA ILE A 427 -7.79 -4.82 -10.76
C ILE A 427 -9.04 -5.60 -10.38
N GLY A 428 -8.96 -6.93 -10.49
CA GLY A 428 -10.07 -7.82 -10.22
C GLY A 428 -10.44 -8.63 -11.45
N ALA A 429 -11.69 -8.56 -11.91
CA ALA A 429 -12.17 -9.43 -12.99
C ALA A 429 -11.51 -9.15 -14.35
N GLU A 430 -11.24 -10.22 -15.11
CA GLU A 430 -10.85 -10.10 -16.52
C GLU A 430 -12.09 -9.88 -17.39
N LEU A 431 -12.06 -8.83 -18.21
CA LEU A 431 -13.15 -8.46 -19.11
C LEU A 431 -12.80 -8.78 -20.57
N ASP A 432 -13.77 -9.29 -21.32
CA ASP A 432 -13.65 -9.39 -22.77
C ASP A 432 -13.74 -8.00 -23.44
N GLN A 433 -13.50 -7.96 -24.76
CA GLN A 433 -13.59 -6.73 -25.57
C GLN A 433 -14.97 -6.05 -25.57
N PHE A 434 -16.02 -6.71 -25.05
CA PHE A 434 -17.37 -6.19 -24.91
C PHE A 434 -17.71 -5.80 -23.46
N GLY A 435 -16.75 -5.93 -22.53
CA GLY A 435 -16.93 -5.65 -21.12
C GLY A 435 -17.62 -6.76 -20.34
N GLN A 436 -17.72 -7.98 -20.88
CA GLN A 436 -18.26 -9.14 -20.16
C GLN A 436 -17.15 -9.82 -19.36
N VAL A 437 -17.49 -10.27 -18.16
CA VAL A 437 -16.59 -11.01 -17.28
C VAL A 437 -16.24 -12.37 -17.89
N VAL A 438 -14.95 -12.62 -18.09
CA VAL A 438 -14.39 -13.91 -18.54
C VAL A 438 -13.85 -14.69 -17.36
N ILE A 439 -13.19 -14.01 -16.42
CA ILE A 439 -12.66 -14.55 -15.17
C ILE A 439 -13.10 -13.61 -14.04
N ASP A 440 -13.53 -14.16 -12.90
CA ASP A 440 -13.92 -13.34 -11.75
C ASP A 440 -12.71 -12.66 -11.09
N GLY A 441 -12.96 -11.77 -10.12
CA GLY A 441 -11.90 -10.95 -9.53
C GLY A 441 -10.99 -11.67 -8.54
N ASN A 442 -10.09 -10.89 -7.92
CA ASN A 442 -9.19 -11.40 -6.89
C ASN A 442 -9.99 -11.94 -5.69
N GLY A 443 -9.42 -12.90 -4.97
CA GLY A 443 -10.13 -13.65 -3.93
C GLY A 443 -10.50 -12.81 -2.71
N SER A 444 -9.73 -11.76 -2.41
CA SER A 444 -9.96 -10.80 -1.31
C SER A 444 -10.19 -9.39 -1.87
N THR A 445 -9.57 -8.36 -1.31
CA THR A 445 -9.69 -6.95 -1.70
C THR A 445 -8.93 -6.62 -2.99
N GLY A 446 -9.41 -5.65 -3.77
CA GLY A 446 -8.71 -5.17 -4.97
C GLY A 446 -7.37 -4.51 -4.63
N ILE A 447 -7.39 -3.44 -3.82
CA ILE A 447 -6.19 -2.79 -3.27
C ILE A 447 -6.29 -2.76 -1.75
N PHE A 448 -5.33 -3.37 -1.06
CA PHE A 448 -5.21 -3.34 0.40
C PHE A 448 -4.00 -2.48 0.80
N TYR A 449 -4.25 -1.33 1.44
CA TYR A 449 -3.21 -0.34 1.76
C TYR A 449 -3.04 -0.14 3.27
N THR A 450 -1.93 -0.65 3.79
CA THR A 450 -1.54 -0.50 5.19
C THR A 450 -0.36 0.44 5.40
N GLY A 451 0.49 0.65 4.38
CA GLY A 451 1.65 1.54 4.43
C GLY A 451 1.32 3.04 4.61
N GLY A 452 2.36 3.89 4.69
CA GLY A 452 2.23 5.35 4.82
C GLY A 452 2.65 6.12 3.55
N GLY A 453 2.51 7.44 3.55
CA GLY A 453 3.05 8.32 2.51
C GLY A 453 2.03 8.86 1.50
N ASP A 454 2.54 9.39 0.39
CA ASP A 454 1.81 10.10 -0.66
C ASP A 454 1.55 9.19 -1.87
N SER A 455 0.28 9.02 -2.24
CA SER A 455 -0.11 8.23 -3.42
C SER A 455 -1.29 8.81 -4.19
N VAL A 456 -1.28 8.57 -5.51
CA VAL A 456 -2.32 9.04 -6.45
C VAL A 456 -2.83 7.86 -7.25
N TRP A 457 -4.10 7.52 -7.12
CA TRP A 457 -4.73 6.41 -7.82
C TRP A 457 -5.76 6.97 -8.78
N THR A 458 -5.51 6.81 -10.08
CA THR A 458 -6.32 7.44 -11.11
C THR A 458 -6.73 6.51 -12.25
N ASN A 459 -7.95 6.66 -12.75
CA ASN A 459 -8.46 5.91 -13.91
C ASN A 459 -8.38 4.37 -13.77
N ASN A 460 -8.35 3.82 -12.56
CA ASN A 460 -8.34 2.37 -12.37
C ASN A 460 -9.77 1.81 -12.48
N ASP A 461 -9.94 0.61 -13.06
CA ASP A 461 -11.20 -0.18 -12.98
C ASP A 461 -10.99 -1.31 -11.97
N ILE A 462 -11.56 -1.15 -10.78
CA ILE A 462 -11.47 -2.05 -9.64
C ILE A 462 -12.79 -2.80 -9.53
N ILE A 463 -12.78 -4.07 -9.91
CA ILE A 463 -14.01 -4.78 -10.27
C ILE A 463 -14.08 -6.18 -9.68
N ARG A 464 -15.18 -6.50 -8.99
CA ARG A 464 -15.57 -7.87 -8.60
C ARG A 464 -14.55 -8.61 -7.73
N ASN A 465 -13.80 -7.88 -6.91
CA ASN A 465 -12.93 -8.48 -5.90
C ASN A 465 -13.79 -9.14 -4.80
N GLY A 466 -13.26 -10.21 -4.19
CA GLY A 466 -13.89 -10.92 -3.06
C GLY A 466 -14.95 -11.95 -3.41
N ARG A 467 -15.39 -12.03 -4.67
CA ARG A 467 -16.57 -12.82 -5.05
C ARG A 467 -16.37 -14.33 -4.93
N LEU A 468 -15.13 -14.78 -4.80
CA LEU A 468 -14.79 -16.19 -4.54
C LEU A 468 -14.82 -16.53 -3.04
N GLN A 469 -14.76 -15.53 -2.15
CA GLN A 469 -14.73 -15.68 -0.69
C GLN A 469 -16.06 -15.23 -0.02
N VAL A 470 -17.19 -15.67 -0.58
CA VAL A 470 -18.58 -15.27 -0.23
C VAL A 470 -18.98 -15.44 1.25
N ALA A 471 -18.15 -16.08 2.08
CA ALA A 471 -18.46 -16.39 3.48
C ALA A 471 -17.76 -15.48 4.50
N ASP A 472 -16.81 -14.65 4.07
CA ASP A 472 -16.02 -13.80 4.96
C ASP A 472 -16.38 -12.32 4.71
N PRO A 473 -17.02 -11.65 5.69
CA PRO A 473 -17.37 -10.24 5.60
C PRO A 473 -16.21 -9.32 6.00
N THR A 474 -14.96 -9.78 6.07
CA THR A 474 -13.79 -8.90 6.26
C THR A 474 -12.90 -8.82 5.01
N VAL A 475 -13.39 -9.32 3.87
CA VAL A 475 -12.65 -9.37 2.60
C VAL A 475 -13.54 -9.00 1.42
N GLY A 476 -12.93 -8.54 0.32
CA GLY A 476 -13.69 -8.31 -0.92
C GLY A 476 -14.16 -6.89 -1.13
N HIS A 477 -13.49 -5.94 -0.49
CA HIS A 477 -13.64 -4.53 -0.76
C HIS A 477 -12.98 -4.20 -2.12
N GLY A 478 -13.41 -3.12 -2.77
CA GLY A 478 -12.66 -2.62 -3.94
C GLY A 478 -11.31 -2.08 -3.49
N ILE A 479 -11.36 -1.15 -2.55
CA ILE A 479 -10.21 -0.53 -1.89
C ILE A 479 -10.41 -0.68 -0.38
N ASP A 480 -9.35 -1.02 0.34
CA ASP A 480 -9.31 -1.03 1.79
C ASP A 480 -8.05 -0.32 2.29
N ILE A 481 -8.23 0.64 3.19
CA ILE A 481 -7.18 1.52 3.71
C ILE A 481 -7.21 1.40 5.24
N GLU A 482 -6.20 0.71 5.80
CA GLU A 482 -6.13 0.42 7.23
C GLU A 482 -4.80 0.87 7.86
N ASP A 483 -4.78 0.94 9.19
CA ASP A 483 -3.55 1.05 9.98
C ASP A 483 -3.01 -0.37 10.28
N ASP A 484 -1.81 -0.71 9.78
CA ASP A 484 -1.04 -1.87 10.26
C ASP A 484 0.47 -1.56 10.35
N PHE A 485 0.85 -0.29 10.16
CA PHE A 485 2.22 0.05 9.79
C PHE A 485 3.13 0.50 10.95
N PHE A 486 4.41 0.13 10.86
CA PHE A 486 5.49 0.52 11.76
C PHE A 486 6.02 1.93 11.43
N GLY A 487 5.40 3.01 11.92
CA GLY A 487 6.00 4.35 11.84
C GLY A 487 5.07 5.54 12.03
N PHE A 488 5.66 6.75 12.09
CA PHE A 488 4.96 8.03 12.25
C PHE A 488 4.50 8.62 10.90
N TYR A 489 3.80 7.85 10.09
CA TYR A 489 3.54 8.26 8.70
C TYR A 489 2.08 8.58 8.45
N GLU A 490 1.84 9.82 8.03
CA GLU A 490 0.55 10.28 7.52
C GLU A 490 0.24 9.57 6.19
N LYS A 491 -1.05 9.40 5.88
CA LYS A 491 -1.50 8.90 4.58
C LYS A 491 -2.09 10.07 3.79
N HIS A 492 -1.54 10.33 2.61
CA HIS A 492 -2.07 11.33 1.67
C HIS A 492 -2.44 10.60 0.38
N ILE A 493 -3.74 10.36 0.19
CA ILE A 493 -4.26 9.54 -0.90
C ILE A 493 -5.19 10.39 -1.77
N THR A 494 -4.90 10.47 -3.06
CA THR A 494 -5.83 11.03 -4.05
C THR A 494 -6.41 9.91 -4.91
N LEU A 495 -7.72 9.72 -4.84
CA LEU A 495 -8.50 8.84 -5.71
C LEU A 495 -9.17 9.71 -6.80
N ASP A 496 -8.71 9.62 -8.04
CA ASP A 496 -9.22 10.45 -9.15
C ASP A 496 -9.75 9.63 -10.33
N SER A 497 -11.03 9.78 -10.65
CA SER A 497 -11.64 9.21 -11.86
C SER A 497 -11.59 7.68 -11.93
N ASN A 498 -11.54 7.00 -10.78
CA ASN A 498 -11.57 5.54 -10.72
C ASN A 498 -13.00 5.00 -10.90
N ARG A 499 -13.11 3.77 -11.39
CA ARG A 499 -14.34 2.98 -11.43
C ARG A 499 -14.20 1.82 -10.46
N ILE A 500 -15.03 1.78 -9.42
CA ILE A 500 -14.96 0.82 -8.32
C ILE A 500 -16.32 0.16 -8.21
N ARG A 501 -16.42 -1.12 -8.61
CA ARG A 501 -17.73 -1.71 -8.83
C ARG A 501 -17.84 -3.21 -8.65
N GLU A 502 -19.07 -3.63 -8.37
CA GLU A 502 -19.46 -5.05 -8.33
C GLU A 502 -18.61 -5.91 -7.37
N ASN A 503 -17.89 -5.28 -6.42
CA ASN A 503 -17.09 -5.95 -5.40
C ASN A 503 -18.03 -6.64 -4.39
N PHE A 504 -17.50 -7.68 -3.73
CA PHE A 504 -18.29 -8.51 -2.82
C PHE A 504 -18.70 -7.77 -1.54
N GLN A 505 -17.91 -6.80 -1.11
CA GLN A 505 -18.21 -5.94 0.02
C GLN A 505 -18.24 -4.48 -0.43
N ASP A 506 -17.57 -3.60 0.30
CA ASP A 506 -17.66 -2.18 0.09
C ASP A 506 -16.88 -1.77 -1.16
N GLY A 507 -17.27 -0.65 -1.75
CA GLY A 507 -16.46 -0.03 -2.79
C GLY A 507 -15.12 0.41 -2.21
N ILE A 508 -15.16 1.23 -1.17
CA ILE A 508 -13.99 1.78 -0.48
C ILE A 508 -14.21 1.66 1.02
N GLU A 509 -13.26 1.05 1.72
CA GLU A 509 -13.18 1.03 3.17
C GLU A 509 -12.00 1.85 3.67
N ILE A 510 -12.23 2.60 4.74
CA ILE A 510 -11.25 3.46 5.41
C ILE A 510 -11.35 3.20 6.91
N LYS A 511 -10.28 2.66 7.49
CA LYS A 511 -10.15 2.44 8.93
C LYS A 511 -8.91 3.15 9.45
N ASN A 512 -9.13 4.12 10.33
CA ASN A 512 -8.07 4.82 11.06
C ASN A 512 -8.30 4.66 12.55
N ASP A 513 -7.43 3.89 13.20
CA ASP A 513 -7.46 3.72 14.64
C ASP A 513 -6.40 4.55 15.38
N GLY A 514 -5.52 5.22 14.63
CA GLY A 514 -4.52 6.13 15.18
C GLY A 514 -3.48 5.41 16.02
N THR A 515 -3.43 4.07 15.99
CA THR A 515 -2.48 3.28 16.75
C THR A 515 -1.31 2.89 15.87
N SER A 516 -0.09 3.13 16.38
CA SER A 516 1.09 2.48 15.84
C SER A 516 1.20 1.07 16.41
N SER A 517 1.48 0.08 15.58
CA SER A 517 1.80 -1.29 16.04
C SER A 517 3.10 -1.37 16.88
N ASP A 518 3.91 -0.28 16.97
CA ASP A 518 5.12 -0.22 17.79
C ASP A 518 4.82 0.03 19.30
N PRO A 519 5.07 -0.96 20.19
CA PRO A 519 4.82 -0.84 21.62
C PRO A 519 5.74 0.17 22.34
N ASN A 520 6.81 0.65 21.71
CA ASN A 520 7.75 1.60 22.34
C ASN A 520 7.32 3.07 22.21
N PHE A 521 6.33 3.37 21.37
CA PHE A 521 5.93 4.75 21.02
C PHE A 521 4.49 5.11 21.39
N ALA A 522 3.86 4.36 22.31
CA ALA A 522 2.48 4.51 22.78
C ALA A 522 2.11 5.86 23.47
N PHE A 523 2.92 6.92 23.36
CA PHE A 523 2.74 8.17 24.12
C PHE A 523 2.35 9.41 23.28
N PHE A 524 2.43 9.37 21.94
CA PHE A 524 1.96 10.45 21.06
C PHE A 524 1.33 9.83 19.80
N GLN A 525 0.01 9.66 19.80
CA GLN A 525 -0.71 8.90 18.77
C GLN A 525 -1.79 9.79 18.12
N ASP A 526 -1.48 10.26 16.92
CA ASP A 526 -2.42 10.74 15.90
C ASP A 526 -1.70 10.61 14.55
N THR A 527 -2.04 9.58 13.77
CA THR A 527 -1.58 9.38 12.38
C THR A 527 -2.70 9.85 11.45
N PRO A 528 -2.64 11.10 10.96
CA PRO A 528 -3.74 11.64 10.19
C PRO A 528 -3.84 11.01 8.81
N TYR A 529 -5.08 10.73 8.41
CA TYR A 529 -5.42 10.32 7.04
C TYR A 529 -5.99 11.51 6.27
N PHE A 530 -5.45 11.78 5.10
CA PHE A 530 -5.91 12.78 4.14
C PHE A 530 -6.30 12.08 2.85
N ILE A 531 -7.60 11.90 2.65
CA ILE A 531 -8.17 11.18 1.51
C ILE A 531 -8.97 12.16 0.67
N GLU A 532 -8.56 12.33 -0.59
CA GLU A 532 -9.24 13.15 -1.57
C GLU A 532 -9.84 12.28 -2.68
N MET A 533 -11.16 12.39 -2.88
CA MET A 533 -11.91 11.65 -3.89
C MET A 533 -12.44 12.63 -4.95
N ILE A 534 -12.02 12.46 -6.19
CA ILE A 534 -12.36 13.32 -7.32
C ILE A 534 -12.96 12.46 -8.42
N ASP A 535 -14.15 12.83 -8.91
CA ASP A 535 -14.74 12.24 -10.12
C ASP A 535 -14.86 10.69 -10.15
N ASN A 536 -14.85 10.00 -9.00
CA ASN A 536 -14.89 8.53 -8.95
C ASN A 536 -16.30 7.99 -9.20
N ARG A 537 -16.40 6.74 -9.65
CA ARG A 537 -17.65 5.99 -9.78
C ARG A 537 -17.60 4.76 -8.89
N VAL A 538 -18.31 4.79 -7.77
CA VAL A 538 -18.38 3.72 -6.78
C VAL A 538 -19.78 3.10 -6.82
N GLN A 539 -19.93 1.97 -7.51
CA GLN A 539 -21.25 1.50 -7.90
C GLN A 539 -21.45 -0.01 -7.86
N ASP A 540 -22.68 -0.44 -7.64
CA ASP A 540 -23.10 -1.85 -7.76
C ASP A 540 -22.31 -2.81 -6.85
N ASN A 541 -21.62 -2.31 -5.81
CA ASN A 541 -20.95 -3.14 -4.82
C ASN A 541 -22.00 -3.77 -3.89
N LEU A 542 -21.77 -4.99 -3.41
CA LEU A 542 -22.79 -5.68 -2.59
C LEU A 542 -22.87 -5.12 -1.16
N GLY A 543 -21.78 -4.55 -0.65
CA GLY A 543 -21.74 -3.79 0.60
C GLY A 543 -22.10 -2.32 0.40
N ARG A 544 -21.40 -1.46 1.13
CA ARG A 544 -21.50 0.00 1.09
C ARG A 544 -20.76 0.59 -0.10
N GLY A 545 -21.06 1.83 -0.44
CA GLY A 545 -20.24 2.59 -1.38
C GLY A 545 -18.89 2.93 -0.74
N VAL A 546 -18.94 3.72 0.34
CA VAL A 546 -17.78 4.16 1.12
C VAL A 546 -18.06 3.91 2.60
N ASP A 547 -17.19 3.15 3.28
CA ASP A 547 -17.21 2.92 4.73
C ASP A 547 -16.01 3.60 5.40
N ILE A 548 -16.26 4.37 6.47
CA ILE A 548 -15.27 5.12 7.22
C ILE A 548 -15.44 4.83 8.72
N LEU A 549 -14.38 4.36 9.37
CA LEU A 549 -14.31 4.20 10.81
C LEU A 549 -13.07 4.89 11.35
N ASN A 550 -13.33 5.98 12.06
CA ASN A 550 -12.35 6.78 12.77
C ASN A 550 -12.44 6.45 14.27
N GLN A 551 -11.42 5.78 14.82
CA GLN A 551 -11.42 5.20 16.16
C GLN A 551 -10.47 5.89 17.14
N LEU A 552 -10.58 5.56 18.43
CA LEU A 552 -9.56 5.87 19.44
C LEU A 552 -9.11 7.35 19.46
N VAL A 553 -7.91 7.65 18.96
CA VAL A 553 -7.25 8.97 18.97
C VAL A 553 -6.97 9.49 17.57
N SER A 554 -7.57 8.89 16.54
CA SER A 554 -7.26 9.20 15.15
C SER A 554 -7.89 10.47 14.63
N THR A 555 -7.21 11.06 13.64
CA THR A 555 -7.73 12.14 12.81
C THR A 555 -7.87 11.69 11.36
N THR A 556 -9.07 11.82 10.79
CA THR A 556 -9.32 11.50 9.38
C THR A 556 -10.00 12.65 8.65
N PHE A 557 -9.48 12.99 7.47
CA PHE A 557 -10.05 13.95 6.53
C PHE A 557 -10.42 13.22 5.24
N VAL A 558 -11.71 13.20 4.91
CA VAL A 558 -12.22 12.69 3.63
C VAL A 558 -12.90 13.83 2.90
N THR A 559 -12.40 14.16 1.69
CA THR A 559 -12.98 15.18 0.83
C THR A 559 -13.40 14.58 -0.50
N MET A 560 -14.70 14.56 -0.77
CA MET A 560 -15.29 14.17 -2.05
C MET A 560 -15.65 15.45 -2.82
N ARG A 561 -15.07 15.64 -4.01
CA ARG A 561 -15.34 16.82 -4.84
C ARG A 561 -15.41 16.52 -6.33
N SER A 562 -15.92 17.49 -7.10
CA SER A 562 -15.84 17.48 -8.56
C SER A 562 -14.60 18.22 -9.05
N SER A 563 -13.95 17.71 -10.11
CA SER A 563 -12.91 18.47 -10.83
C SER A 563 -13.50 19.64 -11.61
N ASN A 564 -14.79 19.58 -11.94
CA ASN A 564 -15.53 20.62 -12.65
C ASN A 564 -17.01 20.62 -12.22
N PRO A 565 -17.38 21.41 -11.20
CA PRO A 565 -18.76 21.48 -10.70
C PRO A 565 -19.83 21.87 -11.74
N ALA A 566 -19.43 22.46 -12.87
CA ALA A 566 -20.36 22.82 -13.94
C ALA A 566 -20.69 21.64 -14.89
N ASP A 567 -19.95 20.53 -14.82
CA ASP A 567 -20.17 19.34 -15.64
C ASP A 567 -20.90 18.27 -14.81
N PRO A 568 -22.16 17.93 -15.13
CA PRO A 568 -22.93 16.93 -14.40
C PRO A 568 -22.42 15.51 -14.58
N MET A 569 -21.42 15.28 -15.44
CA MET A 569 -20.72 13.99 -15.56
C MET A 569 -19.45 13.92 -14.69
N LYS A 570 -19.11 15.01 -13.99
CA LYS A 570 -18.02 15.11 -13.02
C LYS A 570 -18.58 15.11 -11.60
N GLY A 571 -17.70 14.93 -10.62
CA GLY A 571 -18.08 14.61 -9.24
C GLY A 571 -18.10 13.11 -8.98
N ASN A 572 -18.14 12.76 -7.69
CA ASN A 572 -18.18 11.35 -7.29
C ASN A 572 -19.61 10.82 -7.46
N PHE A 573 -19.76 9.66 -8.09
CA PHE A 573 -21.01 8.93 -8.24
C PHE A 573 -20.96 7.69 -7.35
N ILE A 574 -21.73 7.71 -6.26
CA ILE A 574 -21.80 6.63 -5.29
C ILE A 574 -23.22 6.06 -5.36
N ASN A 575 -23.42 4.99 -6.10
CA ASN A 575 -24.77 4.58 -6.45
C ASN A 575 -24.98 3.07 -6.59
N SER A 576 -26.22 2.63 -6.37
CA SER A 576 -26.61 1.22 -6.55
C SER A 576 -25.85 0.23 -5.67
N ASN A 577 -25.22 0.67 -4.58
CA ASN A 577 -24.57 -0.24 -3.63
C ASN A 577 -25.63 -0.95 -2.77
N GLY A 578 -25.32 -2.16 -2.29
CA GLY A 578 -26.28 -3.02 -1.59
C GLY A 578 -26.69 -2.53 -0.20
N GLU A 579 -25.81 -1.78 0.45
CA GLU A 579 -26.02 -1.10 1.74
C GLU A 579 -26.00 0.43 1.58
N GLU A 580 -25.44 1.16 2.55
CA GLU A 580 -25.35 2.63 2.52
C GLU A 580 -24.44 3.14 1.38
N GLY A 581 -24.74 4.30 0.83
CA GLY A 581 -23.84 4.99 -0.10
C GLY A 581 -22.57 5.44 0.61
N VAL A 582 -22.70 6.18 1.71
CA VAL A 582 -21.58 6.58 2.57
C VAL A 582 -21.94 6.27 4.02
N TYR A 583 -21.12 5.48 4.72
CA TYR A 583 -21.26 5.17 6.13
C TYR A 583 -20.02 5.64 6.87
N ALA A 584 -20.21 6.45 7.91
CA ALA A 584 -19.11 6.98 8.71
C ALA A 584 -19.38 6.84 10.21
N VAL A 585 -18.41 6.29 10.93
CA VAL A 585 -18.44 6.15 12.39
C VAL A 585 -17.22 6.84 12.99
N ASN A 586 -17.44 7.79 13.89
CA ASN A 586 -16.38 8.44 14.66
C ASN A 586 -16.54 8.06 16.13
N THR A 587 -15.60 7.29 16.70
CA THR A 587 -15.78 6.67 18.02
C THR A 587 -14.46 6.56 18.81
N PRO A 588 -14.45 6.73 20.15
CA PRO A 588 -13.27 6.46 20.96
C PRO A 588 -13.09 4.97 21.31
N SER A 589 -13.95 4.07 20.79
CA SER A 589 -13.86 2.62 21.02
C SER A 589 -12.73 2.00 20.19
N ALA A 590 -11.95 1.11 20.80
CA ALA A 590 -10.86 0.35 20.15
C ALA A 590 -11.33 -0.95 19.50
N THR A 591 -12.57 -1.36 19.77
CA THR A 591 -13.10 -2.65 19.32
C THR A 591 -14.35 -2.45 18.47
N GLN A 592 -14.56 -1.24 17.96
CA GLN A 592 -15.60 -1.00 16.97
C GLN A 592 -15.17 -1.68 15.65
N THR A 593 -16.10 -2.37 15.00
CA THR A 593 -15.88 -3.04 13.71
C THR A 593 -16.70 -2.38 12.61
N GLN A 594 -16.25 -2.50 11.36
CA GLN A 594 -16.92 -2.03 10.13
C GLN A 594 -17.65 -3.14 9.37
N ASP A 595 -17.13 -4.37 9.45
CA ASP A 595 -17.64 -5.62 8.85
C ASP A 595 -18.98 -6.13 9.40
N VAL A 596 -19.81 -5.22 9.90
CA VAL A 596 -21.11 -5.51 10.47
C VAL A 596 -22.13 -4.59 9.88
N SER A 597 -23.37 -5.06 9.82
CA SER A 597 -24.47 -4.23 9.35
C SER A 597 -24.62 -2.99 10.23
N ALA A 598 -25.01 -1.85 9.66
CA ALA A 598 -25.18 -0.60 10.39
C ALA A 598 -26.21 -0.69 11.54
N ALA A 599 -27.16 -1.63 11.47
CA ALA A 599 -28.12 -1.90 12.54
C ALA A 599 -27.49 -2.57 13.78
N THR A 600 -26.27 -3.08 13.67
CA THR A 600 -25.51 -3.64 14.78
C THR A 600 -25.29 -2.57 15.86
N PRO A 601 -25.55 -2.87 17.15
CA PRO A 601 -25.29 -1.92 18.23
C PRO A 601 -23.82 -1.48 18.24
N LEU A 602 -23.61 -0.17 18.36
CA LEU A 602 -22.26 0.38 18.48
C LEU A 602 -21.71 0.19 19.90
N MET A 603 -20.39 0.15 20.01
CA MET A 603 -19.69 -0.18 21.24
C MET A 603 -19.69 1.00 22.24
N MET A 604 -19.80 0.68 23.54
CA MET A 604 -19.78 1.62 24.66
C MET A 604 -18.59 1.35 25.61
N ASP A 605 -17.40 1.18 25.04
CA ASP A 605 -16.19 0.81 25.77
C ASP A 605 -15.00 1.76 25.52
N GLY A 606 -15.23 2.85 24.79
CA GLY A 606 -14.22 3.85 24.52
C GLY A 606 -13.70 4.56 25.77
N SER A 607 -12.49 5.10 25.70
CA SER A 607 -11.86 5.78 26.84
C SER A 607 -12.38 7.19 27.04
N VAL A 608 -12.87 7.50 28.24
CA VAL A 608 -13.26 8.87 28.65
C VAL A 608 -12.07 9.81 28.88
N VAL A 609 -10.84 9.28 28.96
CA VAL A 609 -9.64 10.04 29.32
C VAL A 609 -8.78 10.37 28.11
N ILE A 610 -8.51 9.37 27.28
CA ILE A 610 -7.58 9.49 26.13
C ILE A 610 -8.30 9.45 24.78
N GLY A 611 -9.54 8.96 24.69
CA GLY A 611 -10.23 8.85 23.41
C GLY A 611 -10.55 10.21 22.82
N SER A 612 -9.95 10.52 21.67
CA SER A 612 -10.06 11.82 21.01
C SER A 612 -10.18 11.71 19.47
N PRO A 613 -11.16 10.98 18.93
CA PRO A 613 -11.30 10.79 17.49
C PRO A 613 -11.82 12.08 16.81
N ASN A 614 -11.21 12.47 15.70
CA ASN A 614 -11.58 13.62 14.87
C ASN A 614 -11.86 13.19 13.43
N LEU A 615 -13.08 13.44 12.94
CA LEU A 615 -13.45 13.19 11.54
C LEU A 615 -13.87 14.48 10.85
N SER A 616 -13.34 14.75 9.66
CA SER A 616 -13.85 15.76 8.74
C SER A 616 -14.27 15.09 7.44
N LEU A 617 -15.58 15.10 7.16
CA LEU A 617 -16.17 14.58 5.93
C LEU A 617 -16.77 15.72 5.12
N THR A 618 -16.21 15.99 3.94
CA THR A 618 -16.71 17.00 3.00
C THR A 618 -17.19 16.31 1.74
N ILE A 619 -18.43 16.59 1.34
CA ILE A 619 -19.07 16.05 0.14
C ILE A 619 -19.57 17.24 -0.68
N ASP A 620 -18.85 17.55 -1.76
CA ASP A 620 -19.16 18.65 -2.65
C ASP A 620 -19.40 18.13 -4.07
N SER A 621 -20.43 18.64 -4.73
CA SER A 621 -20.71 18.37 -6.14
C SER A 621 -20.71 16.86 -6.47
N SER A 622 -21.30 16.04 -5.60
CA SER A 622 -21.31 14.57 -5.71
C SER A 622 -22.74 14.02 -5.77
N THR A 623 -22.90 12.80 -6.28
CA THR A 623 -24.19 12.10 -6.39
C THR A 623 -24.17 10.83 -5.55
N VAL A 624 -25.06 10.72 -4.56
CA VAL A 624 -25.28 9.54 -3.72
C VAL A 624 -26.71 9.04 -3.95
N SER A 625 -26.90 7.99 -4.74
CA SER A 625 -28.26 7.62 -5.20
C SER A 625 -28.50 6.13 -5.35
N ASN A 626 -29.75 5.70 -5.22
CA ASN A 626 -30.16 4.30 -5.43
C ASN A 626 -29.40 3.29 -4.57
N ASN A 627 -28.80 3.71 -3.47
CA ASN A 627 -28.13 2.81 -2.54
C ASN A 627 -29.15 2.19 -1.58
N GLY A 628 -28.86 0.99 -1.11
CA GLY A 628 -29.73 0.17 -0.30
C GLY A 628 -30.65 -0.72 -1.12
N ALA A 629 -30.62 -2.03 -0.87
CA ALA A 629 -31.50 -2.98 -1.56
C ALA A 629 -32.82 -3.20 -0.80
N ALA A 630 -33.95 -3.20 -1.53
CA ALA A 630 -35.30 -3.46 -1.00
C ALA A 630 -35.50 -4.86 -0.36
N GLY A 631 -34.49 -5.75 -0.43
CA GLY A 631 -34.45 -7.05 0.24
C GLY A 631 -33.64 -7.09 1.54
N ASN A 632 -32.83 -6.06 1.85
CA ASN A 632 -31.92 -5.98 3.00
C ASN A 632 -32.58 -5.31 4.23
N VAL A 633 -33.87 -5.59 4.46
CA VAL A 633 -34.65 -5.04 5.59
C VAL A 633 -34.13 -5.53 6.95
N ALA A 634 -33.33 -6.60 6.97
CA ALA A 634 -32.63 -7.08 8.15
C ALA A 634 -31.16 -6.65 8.10
N GLY A 635 -30.85 -5.42 8.55
CA GLY A 635 -29.46 -4.99 8.71
C GLY A 635 -29.20 -3.51 8.41
N MET A 636 -30.05 -2.85 7.63
CA MET A 636 -29.88 -1.42 7.35
C MET A 636 -30.38 -0.56 8.51
N VAL A 637 -29.65 0.54 8.77
CA VAL A 637 -30.22 1.70 9.45
C VAL A 637 -31.21 2.36 8.48
N GLN A 638 -32.14 3.18 8.96
CA GLN A 638 -33.27 3.73 8.19
C GLN A 638 -32.87 4.61 6.97
N SER A 639 -31.60 4.65 6.57
CA SER A 639 -31.06 5.41 5.43
C SER A 639 -30.09 4.57 4.60
N GLY A 640 -30.30 4.53 3.29
CA GLY A 640 -29.36 3.99 2.31
C GLY A 640 -28.45 5.06 1.73
N GLY A 641 -28.68 6.34 1.99
CA GLY A 641 -27.87 7.45 1.48
C GLY A 641 -26.59 7.68 2.29
N ILE A 642 -26.52 8.82 2.98
CA ILE A 642 -25.38 9.20 3.82
C ILE A 642 -25.69 8.94 5.29
N VAL A 643 -24.87 8.12 5.95
CA VAL A 643 -24.99 7.79 7.36
C VAL A 643 -23.75 8.26 8.12
N VAL A 644 -23.94 9.13 9.12
CA VAL A 644 -22.85 9.59 10.00
C VAL A 644 -23.21 9.36 11.46
N ARG A 645 -22.37 8.60 12.17
CA ARG A 645 -22.59 8.20 13.56
C ARG A 645 -21.42 8.67 14.42
N VAL A 646 -21.73 9.46 15.43
CA VAL A 646 -20.71 10.10 16.28
C VAL A 646 -20.86 9.63 17.73
N GLY A 647 -19.80 9.00 18.22
CA GLY A 647 -19.69 8.51 19.57
C GLY A 647 -19.34 9.62 20.55
N SER A 648 -19.83 9.52 21.77
CA SER A 648 -19.40 10.43 22.83
C SER A 648 -17.93 10.24 23.18
N ALA A 649 -17.16 11.33 23.14
CA ALA A 649 -15.72 11.36 23.41
C ALA A 649 -15.34 12.49 24.39
N GLY A 650 -14.30 12.25 25.18
CA GLY A 650 -14.02 13.01 26.41
C GLY A 650 -12.95 14.10 26.30
N GLN A 651 -13.03 15.06 27.23
CA GLN A 651 -11.87 15.61 27.95
C GLN A 651 -12.25 15.58 29.45
N GLY A 652 -11.98 14.45 30.10
CA GLY A 652 -12.43 14.16 31.46
C GLY A 652 -11.68 14.85 32.61
N ASN A 653 -11.04 16.02 32.46
CA ASN A 653 -10.34 16.62 33.62
C ASN A 653 -10.26 18.14 33.74
N THR A 654 -10.75 18.92 32.78
CA THR A 654 -10.73 20.38 32.91
C THR A 654 -11.91 21.00 32.16
N PHE A 655 -12.95 21.43 32.88
CA PHE A 655 -13.65 22.65 32.47
C PHE A 655 -12.70 23.80 32.80
N GLY A 656 -11.66 23.97 31.98
CA GLY A 656 -10.81 25.14 32.04
C GLY A 656 -11.73 26.33 31.81
N ASN A 657 -11.94 27.11 32.89
CA ASN A 657 -12.82 28.27 32.94
C ASN A 657 -12.68 29.11 31.69
N SER A 658 -13.68 28.98 30.83
CA SER A 658 -14.03 30.04 29.95
C SER A 658 -15.52 29.91 29.65
N SER A 659 -16.23 31.01 29.83
CA SER A 659 -17.45 31.36 29.09
C SER A 659 -17.16 31.48 27.58
N THR A 660 -16.19 30.70 27.09
CA THR A 660 -15.58 30.75 25.77
C THR A 660 -15.60 29.40 25.07
N ASP A 661 -16.28 28.38 25.61
CA ASP A 661 -16.78 27.28 24.77
C ASP A 661 -17.71 27.79 23.65
N PHE A 662 -18.16 29.04 23.76
CA PHE A 662 -18.79 29.87 22.73
C PHE A 662 -17.95 31.10 22.27
N ALA A 663 -16.73 31.30 22.77
CA ALA A 663 -16.01 32.58 22.64
C ALA A 663 -14.47 32.51 22.73
N THR A 664 -13.80 31.40 22.38
CA THR A 664 -12.33 31.33 22.54
C THR A 664 -11.71 32.45 21.71
N SER A 665 -10.60 33.01 22.18
CA SER A 665 -9.88 34.14 21.58
C SER A 665 -9.24 33.85 20.21
N LEU A 666 -9.66 32.78 19.52
CA LEU A 666 -9.50 32.56 18.08
C LEU A 666 -10.72 33.07 17.28
N GLY A 667 -11.63 33.77 17.95
CA GLY A 667 -12.94 34.11 17.43
C GLY A 667 -13.94 33.00 17.73
N PRO A 668 -15.23 33.32 17.93
CA PRO A 668 -16.29 32.33 18.13
C PRO A 668 -16.63 31.54 16.83
N ASN A 669 -15.69 31.45 15.88
CA ASN A 669 -15.90 31.09 14.47
C ASN A 669 -15.25 29.76 14.05
N THR A 670 -14.92 28.89 14.99
CA THR A 670 -14.34 27.58 14.65
C THR A 670 -15.29 26.50 15.13
N GLY A 671 -15.81 25.70 14.20
CA GLY A 671 -16.43 24.40 14.53
C GLY A 671 -15.49 23.56 15.41
N PHE A 672 -16.00 22.50 16.02
CA PHE A 672 -15.19 21.61 16.85
C PHE A 672 -13.95 21.09 16.09
N ILE A 673 -14.09 20.97 14.77
CA ILE A 673 -13.10 20.60 13.77
C ILE A 673 -13.26 21.64 12.63
N PRO A 674 -12.20 22.38 12.24
CA PRO A 674 -12.29 23.30 11.10
C PRO A 674 -12.37 22.51 9.78
N PRO A 675 -13.08 23.01 8.76
CA PRO A 675 -12.96 22.47 7.41
C PRO A 675 -11.52 22.65 6.93
N VAL A 676 -10.86 21.54 6.59
CA VAL A 676 -9.51 21.56 6.04
C VAL A 676 -9.61 21.41 4.53
N VAL A 677 -9.04 22.37 3.81
CA VAL A 677 -8.73 22.19 2.39
C VAL A 677 -7.44 21.38 2.34
N VAL A 678 -7.51 20.17 1.77
CA VAL A 678 -6.44 19.16 1.67
C VAL A 678 -5.16 19.63 0.96
N SER A 679 -5.08 20.89 0.51
CA SER A 679 -3.93 21.43 -0.23
C SER A 679 -2.75 21.91 0.65
N ALA A 680 -2.82 21.76 1.98
CA ALA A 680 -1.69 22.06 2.87
C ALA A 680 -1.60 21.08 4.05
N PRO A 681 -0.40 20.53 4.37
CA PRO A 681 -0.16 19.51 5.40
C PRO A 681 -0.10 20.13 6.81
N VAL A 682 -1.05 21.00 7.13
CA VAL A 682 -1.13 21.60 8.47
C VAL A 682 -2.21 20.86 9.23
N ILE A 683 -1.79 19.94 10.11
CA ILE A 683 -2.69 19.35 11.11
C ILE A 683 -3.29 20.51 11.91
N PRO A 684 -4.62 20.74 11.85
CA PRO A 684 -5.25 21.73 12.69
C PRO A 684 -5.05 21.31 14.14
N THR A 685 -4.68 22.24 15.02
CA THR A 685 -4.73 21.96 16.45
C THR A 685 -6.19 21.79 16.86
N PHE A 686 -6.63 20.55 17.03
CA PHE A 686 -7.98 20.25 17.50
C PHE A 686 -8.09 20.60 18.98
N VAL A 687 -9.14 21.36 19.31
CA VAL A 687 -9.41 21.74 20.70
C VAL A 687 -10.16 20.61 21.41
N ARG A 688 -11.00 19.83 20.69
CA ARG A 688 -11.88 18.79 21.25
C ARG A 688 -12.24 17.72 20.20
N PRO A 689 -12.46 16.45 20.59
CA PRO A 689 -12.89 15.40 19.67
C PRO A 689 -14.33 15.54 19.20
N GLY A 690 -14.59 15.15 17.95
CA GLY A 690 -15.88 15.26 17.30
C GLY A 690 -15.84 14.90 15.81
N ALA A 691 -16.89 15.26 15.09
CA ALA A 691 -16.96 15.15 13.64
C ALA A 691 -17.47 16.46 13.02
N TYR A 692 -17.02 16.73 11.80
CA TYR A 692 -17.50 17.77 10.91
C TYR A 692 -18.04 17.13 9.64
N LEU A 693 -19.26 17.47 9.26
CA LEU A 693 -19.89 17.05 8.01
C LEU A 693 -20.23 18.31 7.20
N GLN A 694 -19.73 18.38 5.97
CA GLN A 694 -20.15 19.39 5.00
C GLN A 694 -20.72 18.71 3.77
N VAL A 695 -21.93 19.10 3.38
CA VAL A 695 -22.56 18.64 2.13
C VAL A 695 -22.97 19.86 1.32
N THR A 696 -22.45 20.00 0.10
CA THR A 696 -22.71 21.13 -0.80
C THR A 696 -22.88 20.68 -2.24
N ASN A 697 -23.71 21.38 -3.03
CA ASN A 697 -23.91 21.12 -4.47
C ASN A 697 -24.22 19.65 -4.82
N SER A 698 -24.72 18.86 -3.88
CA SER A 698 -24.77 17.39 -4.02
C SER A 698 -26.19 16.87 -4.15
N THR A 699 -26.35 15.75 -4.85
CA THR A 699 -27.62 15.06 -5.02
C THR A 699 -27.63 13.78 -4.20
N MET A 700 -28.59 13.64 -3.31
CA MET A 700 -28.82 12.46 -2.47
C MET A 700 -30.27 12.03 -2.66
N GLN A 701 -30.59 11.30 -3.72
CA GLN A 701 -31.98 10.95 -4.05
C GLN A 701 -32.13 9.49 -4.46
N GLY A 702 -33.32 8.95 -4.26
CA GLY A 702 -33.68 7.60 -4.69
C GLY A 702 -33.01 6.49 -3.87
N ASN A 703 -32.39 6.82 -2.73
CA ASN A 703 -31.87 5.82 -1.80
C ASN A 703 -33.04 5.11 -1.09
N PHE A 704 -32.79 3.88 -0.63
CA PHE A 704 -33.78 3.16 0.17
C PHE A 704 -33.78 3.69 1.61
N GLY A 705 -34.94 4.07 2.13
CA GLY A 705 -35.03 4.78 3.42
C GLY A 705 -34.79 6.27 3.25
N ASP A 706 -34.22 6.92 4.26
CA ASP A 706 -33.85 8.32 4.23
C ASP A 706 -32.59 8.57 3.40
N ASP A 707 -32.46 9.76 2.83
CA ASP A 707 -31.26 10.12 2.05
C ASP A 707 -30.08 10.51 2.94
N ALA A 708 -30.34 10.90 4.18
CA ALA A 708 -29.32 11.09 5.20
C ALA A 708 -29.78 10.64 6.59
N PHE A 709 -28.89 10.02 7.36
CA PHE A 709 -29.11 9.68 8.76
C PHE A 709 -27.93 10.12 9.64
N LEU A 710 -28.19 11.03 10.58
CA LEU A 710 -27.17 11.53 11.52
C LEU A 710 -27.48 11.08 12.95
N HIS A 711 -26.53 10.46 13.62
CA HIS A 711 -26.78 9.86 14.93
C HIS A 711 -25.64 10.07 15.93
N GLY A 712 -25.98 10.58 17.11
CA GLY A 712 -25.07 10.60 18.25
C GLY A 712 -25.31 9.39 19.13
N PHE A 713 -24.26 8.70 19.59
CA PHE A 713 -24.43 7.56 20.48
C PHE A 713 -23.47 7.60 21.68
N THR A 714 -23.85 6.87 22.73
CA THR A 714 -23.00 6.74 23.91
C THR A 714 -21.90 5.71 23.64
N ALA A 715 -20.66 6.17 23.45
CA ALA A 715 -19.52 5.34 23.03
C ALA A 715 -18.50 5.08 24.14
N THR A 716 -18.62 5.80 25.25
CA THR A 716 -17.78 5.61 26.43
C THR A 716 -18.61 5.11 27.61
N PRO A 717 -18.02 4.39 28.58
CA PRO A 717 -18.69 4.03 29.83
C PRO A 717 -19.20 5.25 30.59
N ASP A 718 -20.13 5.02 31.52
CA ASP A 718 -20.61 6.07 32.42
C ASP A 718 -19.43 6.80 33.09
N PRO A 719 -19.31 8.13 32.93
CA PRO A 719 -18.22 8.88 33.52
C PRO A 719 -18.30 8.78 35.05
N THR A 720 -17.15 8.62 35.71
CA THR A 720 -17.09 8.55 37.19
C THR A 720 -17.82 9.74 37.80
N GLY A 721 -18.60 9.51 38.86
CA GLY A 721 -19.32 10.59 39.55
C GLY A 721 -18.38 11.69 40.03
N ILE A 722 -18.84 12.94 39.97
CA ILE A 722 -18.05 14.07 40.48
C ILE A 722 -18.07 14.01 42.00
N THR A 723 -16.87 14.08 42.59
CA THR A 723 -16.69 14.15 44.04
C THR A 723 -16.16 15.53 44.43
N GLY A 724 -15.91 15.77 45.71
CA GLY A 724 -15.38 17.04 46.19
C GLY A 724 -16.45 17.97 46.76
N THR A 725 -16.11 19.25 46.91
CA THR A 725 -16.93 20.20 47.68
C THR A 725 -17.58 21.23 46.78
N TRP A 726 -18.90 21.35 46.85
CA TRP A 726 -19.65 22.49 46.31
C TRP A 726 -20.61 23.04 47.36
N SER A 727 -20.19 24.12 48.00
CA SER A 727 -20.89 24.84 49.08
C SER A 727 -21.07 26.32 48.72
N ALA A 728 -21.66 27.13 49.60
CA ALA A 728 -21.77 28.59 49.40
C ALA A 728 -20.41 29.33 49.36
N MET A 729 -19.33 28.74 49.90
CA MET A 729 -18.04 29.42 50.04
C MET A 729 -16.89 28.72 49.29
N MET A 730 -17.10 27.52 48.76
CA MET A 730 -16.05 26.72 48.15
C MET A 730 -16.61 25.90 46.98
N PHE A 731 -15.89 25.96 45.86
CA PHE A 731 -16.10 25.13 44.69
C PHE A 731 -14.78 24.41 44.37
N ALA A 732 -14.73 23.12 44.70
CA ALA A 732 -13.57 22.25 44.52
C ALA A 732 -14.03 20.84 44.11
N PRO A 733 -14.63 20.68 42.91
CA PRO A 733 -14.93 19.36 42.36
C PRO A 733 -13.62 18.58 42.10
N MET A 734 -13.66 17.27 42.32
CA MET A 734 -12.60 16.32 42.02
C MET A 734 -13.15 15.22 41.11
N GLY A 735 -12.36 14.79 40.12
CA GLY A 735 -12.77 13.84 39.09
C GLY A 735 -13.32 14.53 37.84
N GLY A 736 -13.83 13.74 36.89
CA GLY A 736 -14.29 14.22 35.58
C GLY A 736 -15.47 15.17 35.69
N GLN A 737 -15.22 16.46 35.48
CA GLN A 737 -16.16 17.55 35.79
C GLN A 737 -17.36 17.61 34.84
N GLY A 738 -17.36 16.87 33.71
CA GLY A 738 -18.43 16.84 32.70
C GLY A 738 -18.77 15.44 32.20
N ASP A 739 -19.77 15.34 31.33
CA ASP A 739 -20.06 14.14 30.55
C ASP A 739 -19.25 14.18 29.23
N PRO A 740 -18.73 13.04 28.73
CA PRO A 740 -18.21 12.93 27.36
C PRO A 740 -19.29 13.35 26.36
N LEU A 741 -18.92 13.95 25.22
CA LEU A 741 -19.92 14.45 24.25
C LEU A 741 -19.74 13.86 22.86
N ALA A 742 -20.86 13.51 22.22
CA ALA A 742 -20.98 13.19 20.80
C ALA A 742 -21.15 14.51 20.03
N ARG A 743 -20.05 15.04 19.48
CA ARG A 743 -20.00 16.36 18.85
C ARG A 743 -20.05 16.23 17.34
N LEU A 744 -21.10 16.75 16.70
CA LEU A 744 -21.21 16.84 15.25
C LEU A 744 -21.58 18.27 14.85
N ASP A 745 -20.79 18.84 13.96
CA ASP A 745 -21.11 20.07 13.24
C ASP A 745 -21.51 19.72 11.81
N VAL A 746 -22.67 20.22 11.37
CA VAL A 746 -23.21 19.97 10.03
C VAL A 746 -23.32 21.28 9.27
N VAL A 747 -22.75 21.33 8.07
CA VAL A 747 -22.93 22.40 7.09
C VAL A 747 -23.67 21.85 5.89
N TRP A 748 -24.84 22.42 5.59
CA TRP A 748 -25.69 22.03 4.48
C TRP A 748 -25.87 23.19 3.50
N GLY A 749 -25.46 23.00 2.24
CA GLY A 749 -25.59 23.98 1.15
C GLY A 749 -24.55 25.10 1.17
N THR A 750 -24.69 26.08 0.26
CA THR A 750 -23.81 27.27 0.17
C THR A 750 -24.61 28.57 0.00
N ALA A 751 -24.01 29.72 0.32
CA ALA A 751 -24.66 31.03 0.18
C ALA A 751 -24.98 31.45 -1.27
N ALA A 752 -24.40 30.77 -2.27
CA ALA A 752 -24.54 31.12 -3.66
C ALA A 752 -25.84 30.54 -4.25
N ALA A 753 -26.63 31.37 -4.94
CA ALA A 753 -27.87 30.92 -5.57
C ALA A 753 -27.59 29.87 -6.68
N GLY A 754 -28.29 28.74 -6.66
CA GLY A 754 -28.15 27.65 -7.63
C GLY A 754 -27.21 26.51 -7.21
N ASN A 755 -26.74 26.53 -5.96
CA ASN A 755 -25.75 25.63 -5.38
C ASN A 755 -26.34 24.84 -4.17
N ASP A 756 -27.60 24.43 -4.30
CA ASP A 756 -28.36 23.76 -3.25
C ASP A 756 -28.18 22.24 -3.33
N ASN A 757 -28.28 21.57 -2.18
CA ASN A 757 -28.35 20.11 -2.14
C ASN A 757 -29.76 19.66 -2.54
N THR A 758 -29.87 18.52 -3.20
CA THR A 758 -31.16 17.87 -3.48
C THR A 758 -31.26 16.56 -2.71
N PHE A 759 -32.30 16.42 -1.88
CA PHE A 759 -32.62 15.22 -1.12
C PHE A 759 -34.12 15.18 -0.83
N ASP A 760 -34.65 14.00 -0.51
CA ASP A 760 -36.07 13.78 -0.25
C ASP A 760 -36.37 13.65 1.26
N SER A 761 -35.43 13.15 2.06
CA SER A 761 -35.56 13.11 3.53
C SER A 761 -34.24 13.00 4.30
N ILE A 762 -34.27 13.45 5.56
CA ILE A 762 -33.17 13.33 6.53
C ILE A 762 -33.75 12.83 7.86
N GLU A 763 -33.03 11.94 8.55
CA GLU A 763 -33.38 11.51 9.89
C GLU A 763 -32.23 11.81 10.87
N VAL A 764 -32.58 12.25 12.08
CA VAL A 764 -31.62 12.52 13.14
C VAL A 764 -32.00 11.78 14.41
N ASN A 765 -31.00 11.10 15.01
CA ASN A 765 -31.10 10.43 16.31
C ASN A 765 -32.30 9.47 16.47
N ASN A 766 -32.87 8.98 15.36
CA ASN A 766 -34.06 8.14 15.30
C ASN A 766 -35.19 8.60 16.24
N GLN A 767 -35.73 9.78 15.97
CA GLN A 767 -36.81 10.39 16.75
C GLN A 767 -38.10 9.54 16.76
N PHE A 768 -38.29 8.63 15.78
CA PHE A 768 -39.54 7.90 15.59
C PHE A 768 -39.60 6.49 16.23
N GLY A 769 -38.57 6.08 16.99
CA GLY A 769 -38.67 4.94 17.90
C GLY A 769 -38.92 3.59 17.21
N ILE A 770 -38.61 3.47 15.91
CA ILE A 770 -38.73 2.22 15.16
C ILE A 770 -37.45 1.39 15.39
N GLY A 771 -37.31 0.87 16.61
CA GLY A 771 -36.61 -0.38 16.88
C GLY A 771 -35.14 -0.54 16.47
N ILE A 772 -34.33 0.52 16.30
CA ILE A 772 -32.88 0.33 16.23
C ILE A 772 -32.38 -0.01 17.65
N PRO A 773 -31.73 -1.16 17.90
CA PRO A 773 -31.23 -1.53 19.23
C PRO A 773 -29.98 -0.71 19.65
N SER A 774 -29.68 0.41 18.98
CA SER A 774 -28.36 1.07 18.94
C SER A 774 -27.99 1.85 20.20
N THR A 775 -28.85 1.89 21.21
CA THR A 775 -28.42 2.23 22.57
C THR A 775 -28.91 1.12 23.51
N PRO A 776 -28.11 0.69 24.51
CA PRO A 776 -28.54 -0.28 25.52
C PRO A 776 -29.85 0.09 26.26
N ASN A 777 -30.33 1.32 26.07
CA ASN A 777 -31.49 1.90 26.73
C ASN A 777 -32.62 2.34 25.77
N GLY A 778 -32.49 2.17 24.44
CA GLY A 778 -33.51 2.57 23.46
C GLY A 778 -33.78 4.08 23.39
N GLU A 779 -32.80 4.92 23.73
CA GLU A 779 -32.93 6.38 23.70
C GLU A 779 -32.51 6.98 22.34
N PRO A 780 -33.19 8.05 21.87
CA PRO A 780 -32.89 8.72 20.62
C PRO A 780 -31.65 9.62 20.79
N GLY A 781 -30.43 9.05 20.72
CA GLY A 781 -29.17 9.79 20.82
C GLY A 781 -28.23 9.35 21.96
N ALA A 782 -27.16 10.12 22.18
CA ALA A 782 -26.17 9.93 23.24
C ALA A 782 -26.66 10.52 24.57
N PHE A 783 -26.71 9.69 25.61
CA PHE A 783 -27.11 10.08 26.96
C PHE A 783 -26.32 9.36 28.06
N TYR A 784 -26.24 10.00 29.23
CA TYR A 784 -25.76 9.40 30.48
C TYR A 784 -26.82 9.45 31.58
N LYS A 785 -26.90 8.38 32.38
CA LYS A 785 -27.91 8.22 33.45
C LYS A 785 -27.31 7.92 34.82
N ASN A 786 -25.98 7.92 34.95
CA ASN A 786 -25.35 7.66 36.25
C ASN A 786 -25.74 8.72 37.30
N ALA A 787 -25.93 8.27 38.53
CA ALA A 787 -26.42 9.11 39.62
C ALA A 787 -25.39 10.18 40.04
N ASP A 788 -25.67 11.45 39.73
CA ASP A 788 -24.91 12.60 40.25
C ASP A 788 -25.86 13.75 40.60
N GLY A 789 -26.42 13.70 41.81
CA GLY A 789 -27.31 14.73 42.35
C GLY A 789 -26.59 15.94 42.94
N THR A 790 -25.25 15.95 42.94
CA THR A 790 -24.46 16.97 43.65
C THR A 790 -23.90 18.01 42.69
N PHE A 791 -23.43 17.58 41.53
CA PHE A 791 -22.80 18.45 40.53
C PHE A 791 -23.61 18.46 39.22
N LYS A 792 -23.69 17.34 38.50
CA LYS A 792 -24.31 17.27 37.15
C LYS A 792 -25.83 17.45 37.14
N SER A 793 -26.51 17.06 38.23
CA SER A 793 -27.97 17.18 38.41
C SER A 793 -28.34 17.89 39.71
N ARG A 794 -27.59 18.94 40.05
CA ARG A 794 -27.74 19.69 41.30
C ARG A 794 -29.16 20.27 41.46
N LEU A 795 -29.82 19.92 42.57
CA LEU A 795 -31.19 20.35 42.85
C LEU A 795 -31.26 21.80 43.36
N SER A 796 -32.38 22.47 43.13
CA SER A 796 -32.64 23.87 43.49
C SER A 796 -32.82 24.12 44.98
N ASN A 797 -32.95 23.05 45.78
CA ASN A 797 -32.92 23.10 47.25
C ASN A 797 -31.54 22.89 47.86
N THR A 798 -30.49 22.69 47.06
CA THR A 798 -29.11 22.61 47.57
C THR A 798 -28.52 24.02 47.76
N MET A 799 -27.37 24.14 48.43
CA MET A 799 -26.71 25.44 48.64
C MET A 799 -25.25 25.37 48.15
N PRO A 800 -24.87 26.07 47.05
CA PRO A 800 -25.70 26.96 46.24
C PRO A 800 -26.80 26.18 45.52
N ALA A 801 -27.92 26.83 45.19
CA ALA A 801 -29.03 26.19 44.49
C ALA A 801 -28.61 25.79 43.08
N GLY A 802 -28.90 24.56 42.68
CA GLY A 802 -28.74 24.12 41.30
C GLY A 802 -29.98 24.41 40.45
N PRO A 803 -29.90 24.16 39.15
CA PRO A 803 -30.95 24.51 38.19
C PRO A 803 -32.14 23.53 38.22
N PHE A 804 -32.00 22.32 38.78
CA PHE A 804 -33.02 21.28 38.69
C PHE A 804 -34.02 21.33 39.85
N SER A 805 -35.33 21.24 39.59
CA SER A 805 -36.34 21.38 40.64
C SER A 805 -36.29 20.27 41.71
N THR A 806 -36.62 20.62 42.96
CA THR A 806 -36.60 19.75 44.15
C THR A 806 -37.53 18.52 44.12
N GLY A 807 -38.30 18.32 43.05
CA GLY A 807 -39.15 17.15 42.82
C GLY A 807 -39.13 16.64 41.38
N GLY A 808 -38.22 17.14 40.56
CA GLY A 808 -37.98 16.66 39.19
C GLY A 808 -37.14 15.37 39.16
N PRO A 809 -36.78 14.86 37.98
CA PRO A 809 -36.13 13.53 37.82
C PRO A 809 -34.75 13.37 38.51
N GLY A 810 -34.19 14.42 39.14
CA GLY A 810 -33.07 14.34 40.06
C GLY A 810 -31.81 13.67 39.49
N ALA A 811 -31.01 13.04 40.36
CA ALA A 811 -29.74 12.38 40.03
C ALA A 811 -29.85 11.31 38.91
N GLY A 812 -31.04 10.75 38.67
CA GLY A 812 -31.28 9.68 37.68
C GLY A 812 -31.86 10.15 36.34
N ARG A 813 -31.91 11.46 36.08
CA ARG A 813 -32.36 11.97 34.78
C ARG A 813 -31.40 11.53 33.66
N ALA A 814 -31.94 11.33 32.46
CA ALA A 814 -31.13 11.30 31.24
C ALA A 814 -30.46 12.68 31.05
N ARG A 815 -29.15 12.66 30.81
CA ARG A 815 -28.36 13.84 30.51
C ARG A 815 -27.88 13.75 29.09
N ASN A 816 -28.32 14.70 28.28
CA ASN A 816 -27.97 14.76 26.87
C ASN A 816 -26.46 14.91 26.75
N ALA A 817 -25.86 14.00 26.00
CA ALA A 817 -24.42 13.90 25.79
C ALA A 817 -24.02 14.31 24.37
N GLN A 818 -24.82 15.13 23.68
CA GLN A 818 -24.42 15.76 22.42
C GLN A 818 -23.98 17.21 22.66
N ARG A 819 -24.38 17.81 23.78
CA ARG A 819 -24.28 19.24 24.05
C ARG A 819 -24.02 19.57 25.51
N VAL A 820 -23.44 20.76 25.69
CA VAL A 820 -23.33 21.41 27.00
C VAL A 820 -24.37 22.53 27.07
N ALA A 821 -24.92 22.72 28.26
CA ALA A 821 -26.05 23.61 28.49
C ALA A 821 -25.54 25.00 28.93
N GLU A 822 -25.88 26.07 28.19
CA GLU A 822 -25.52 27.44 28.58
C GLU A 822 -26.32 27.86 29.81
N ARG A 823 -25.72 28.68 30.68
CA ARG A 823 -26.41 29.27 31.85
C ARG A 823 -27.11 30.58 31.55
N VAL A 824 -27.09 31.08 30.32
CA VAL A 824 -27.68 32.37 29.97
C VAL A 824 -29.01 32.14 29.26
N TYR A 825 -30.05 32.80 29.74
CA TYR A 825 -31.35 32.85 29.09
C TYR A 825 -31.32 33.81 27.89
N PRO A 826 -32.23 33.65 26.90
CA PRO A 826 -32.34 34.59 25.78
C PRO A 826 -32.54 36.05 26.16
N ASP A 827 -33.02 36.32 27.38
CA ASP A 827 -33.21 37.66 27.93
C ASP A 827 -31.97 38.21 28.68
N GLY A 828 -30.86 37.46 28.68
CA GLY A 828 -29.60 37.81 29.34
C GLY A 828 -29.56 37.50 30.84
N SER A 829 -30.59 36.89 31.42
CA SER A 829 -30.57 36.43 32.82
C SER A 829 -29.79 35.10 32.97
N PHE A 830 -29.33 34.76 34.18
CA PHE A 830 -28.54 33.55 34.44
C PHE A 830 -29.34 32.45 35.15
N LEU A 831 -29.09 31.18 34.80
CA LEU A 831 -29.55 30.03 35.58
C LEU A 831 -28.84 29.96 36.92
N ALA A 832 -29.61 29.48 37.91
CA ALA A 832 -29.07 29.16 39.21
C ALA A 832 -27.99 28.06 39.13
N PRO A 833 -26.88 28.20 39.87
CA PRO A 833 -26.57 29.33 40.73
C PRO A 833 -26.02 30.52 39.92
N ASP A 834 -26.57 31.71 40.18
CA ASP A 834 -26.16 32.97 39.54
C ASP A 834 -24.63 33.17 39.71
N PRO A 835 -23.87 33.48 38.63
CA PRO A 835 -22.44 33.74 38.70
C PRO A 835 -22.01 34.70 39.82
N GLY A 836 -22.85 35.67 40.17
CA GLY A 836 -22.56 36.63 41.24
C GLY A 836 -22.70 36.08 42.67
N THR A 837 -23.30 34.90 42.84
CA THR A 837 -23.62 34.30 44.14
C THR A 837 -22.99 32.92 44.36
N SER A 838 -22.40 32.34 43.32
CA SER A 838 -21.80 31.00 43.35
C SER A 838 -20.28 31.07 43.49
N PRO A 839 -19.65 30.22 44.32
CA PRO A 839 -18.19 30.16 44.41
C PRO A 839 -17.49 29.56 43.19
N ASP A 840 -18.23 28.98 42.22
CA ASP A 840 -17.67 28.64 40.91
C ASP A 840 -17.59 29.87 39.98
N GLY A 841 -18.14 31.03 40.38
CA GLY A 841 -18.16 32.26 39.58
C GLY A 841 -18.89 32.12 38.24
N GLY A 842 -19.76 31.12 38.09
CA GLY A 842 -20.37 30.83 36.79
C GLY A 842 -19.45 30.10 35.81
N SER A 843 -18.52 29.25 36.28
CA SER A 843 -17.62 28.44 35.44
C SER A 843 -18.03 26.96 35.25
N PHE A 844 -18.82 26.36 36.15
CA PHE A 844 -19.31 24.97 35.99
C PHE A 844 -20.46 24.83 34.98
N LEU A 845 -20.20 24.20 33.83
CA LEU A 845 -21.24 23.96 32.84
C LEU A 845 -22.07 22.72 33.19
N TYR A 846 -23.39 22.81 33.04
CA TYR A 846 -24.28 21.67 33.26
C TYR A 846 -24.40 20.82 31.98
N PRO A 847 -24.53 19.48 32.09
CA PRO A 847 -24.88 18.65 30.95
C PRO A 847 -26.24 19.03 30.37
N GLY A 848 -26.40 18.86 29.06
CA GLY A 848 -27.66 19.13 28.35
C GLY A 848 -28.87 18.39 28.95
N VAL A 849 -30.06 18.89 28.61
CA VAL A 849 -31.37 18.33 29.00
C VAL A 849 -32.27 18.26 27.76
N GLY A 850 -33.25 17.35 27.79
CA GLY A 850 -34.21 17.18 26.69
C GLY A 850 -33.69 16.30 25.55
N ASP A 851 -34.44 16.28 24.45
CA ASP A 851 -34.14 15.45 23.29
C ASP A 851 -32.81 15.83 22.63
N SER A 852 -32.26 14.84 21.95
CA SER A 852 -30.96 14.89 21.31
C SER A 852 -30.96 15.75 20.05
N THR A 853 -30.04 16.71 19.94
CA THR A 853 -30.00 17.65 18.82
C THR A 853 -28.54 17.94 18.41
N PHE A 854 -28.25 18.11 17.11
CA PHE A 854 -26.91 18.47 16.57
C PHE A 854 -26.86 19.90 16.06
N ARG A 855 -25.66 20.50 15.95
CA ARG A 855 -25.52 21.86 15.42
C ARG A 855 -25.55 21.78 13.90
N ALA A 856 -26.49 22.49 13.29
CA ALA A 856 -26.59 22.59 11.85
C ALA A 856 -26.53 24.05 11.40
N TYR A 857 -25.93 24.23 10.24
CA TYR A 857 -25.97 25.47 9.49
C TYR A 857 -26.46 25.17 8.08
N ALA A 858 -27.60 25.78 7.71
CA ALA A 858 -28.13 25.72 6.35
C ALA A 858 -28.04 27.12 5.73
N TYR A 859 -27.36 27.23 4.60
CA TYR A 859 -27.28 28.49 3.87
C TYR A 859 -28.59 28.78 3.12
N ASN A 860 -29.29 29.86 3.48
CA ASN A 860 -30.37 30.52 2.72
C ASN A 860 -31.54 29.67 2.16
N ASP A 861 -31.62 28.37 2.45
CA ASP A 861 -32.74 27.52 2.04
C ASP A 861 -33.74 27.34 3.19
N ALA A 862 -34.84 28.09 3.10
CA ALA A 862 -35.91 28.05 4.10
C ALA A 862 -36.68 26.70 4.11
N ALA A 863 -36.61 25.90 3.05
CA ALA A 863 -37.25 24.57 3.00
C ALA A 863 -36.40 23.53 3.71
N VAL A 864 -35.09 23.47 3.41
CA VAL A 864 -34.12 22.63 4.13
C VAL A 864 -34.06 23.01 5.61
N GLY A 865 -34.06 24.31 5.91
CA GLY A 865 -34.16 24.80 7.28
C GLY A 865 -35.41 24.29 8.00
N ALA A 866 -36.56 24.22 7.31
CA ALA A 866 -37.81 23.74 7.91
C ALA A 866 -37.81 22.23 8.18
N GLU A 867 -37.25 21.42 7.27
CA GLU A 867 -37.10 19.97 7.43
C GLU A 867 -36.12 19.64 8.55
N MET A 868 -34.93 20.24 8.55
CA MET A 868 -33.95 20.04 9.63
C MET A 868 -34.46 20.50 11.01
N VAL A 869 -35.25 21.58 11.10
CA VAL A 869 -35.91 21.95 12.37
C VAL A 869 -36.93 20.88 12.79
N ALA A 870 -37.71 20.36 11.84
CA ALA A 870 -38.71 19.34 12.11
C ALA A 870 -38.08 18.04 12.65
N ASP A 871 -36.88 17.71 12.19
CA ASP A 871 -36.13 16.50 12.58
C ASP A 871 -35.13 16.74 13.73
N GLY A 872 -35.24 17.86 14.45
CA GLY A 872 -34.53 18.06 15.72
C GLY A 872 -33.15 18.72 15.63
N PHE A 873 -32.80 19.43 14.55
CA PHE A 873 -31.62 20.29 14.56
C PHE A 873 -31.87 21.61 15.30
N ILE A 874 -30.82 22.19 15.86
CA ILE A 874 -30.83 23.60 16.26
C ILE A 874 -29.94 24.37 15.29
N PHE A 875 -30.54 25.40 14.67
CA PHE A 875 -29.85 26.30 13.76
C PHE A 875 -29.03 27.33 14.51
N ASP A 876 -27.77 27.44 14.11
CA ASP A 876 -26.88 28.52 14.53
C ASP A 876 -26.76 29.57 13.41
N ARG A 877 -26.57 30.85 13.78
CA ARG A 877 -26.39 31.91 12.80
C ARG A 877 -24.91 31.95 12.41
N ASP A 878 -24.61 31.36 11.27
CA ASP A 878 -23.32 31.43 10.58
C ASP A 878 -22.11 31.12 11.50
N PRO A 879 -21.80 29.82 11.70
CA PRO A 879 -20.63 29.41 12.47
C PRO A 879 -19.30 29.93 11.89
N ALA A 880 -19.29 30.45 10.65
CA ALA A 880 -18.10 31.01 10.01
C ALA A 880 -17.90 32.52 10.25
N ASN A 881 -18.96 33.31 10.54
CA ASN A 881 -18.88 34.78 10.66
C ASN A 881 -19.12 35.38 12.07
N GLY A 882 -19.34 34.56 13.10
CA GLY A 882 -19.19 35.02 14.48
C GLY A 882 -20.25 35.96 15.02
N ASP A 883 -21.45 35.94 14.45
CA ASP A 883 -22.59 36.73 14.93
C ASP A 883 -23.57 35.84 15.70
N PHE A 884 -23.23 35.54 16.96
CA PHE A 884 -24.15 34.93 17.97
C PHE A 884 -25.23 35.92 18.46
N GLY A 885 -25.61 36.89 17.63
CA GLY A 885 -26.83 37.64 17.87
C GLY A 885 -28.02 36.68 17.87
N PRO A 886 -29.00 36.83 18.80
CA PRO A 886 -30.23 36.06 18.73
C PRO A 886 -30.79 36.15 17.31
N ILE A 887 -31.55 35.16 16.87
CA ILE A 887 -32.54 35.37 15.81
C ILE A 887 -33.48 36.47 16.33
N GLN A 888 -33.11 37.75 16.13
CA GLN A 888 -33.88 38.89 16.60
C GLN A 888 -35.17 39.06 15.78
N ASN A 889 -35.29 38.29 14.69
CA ASN A 889 -36.49 38.13 13.92
C ASN A 889 -36.88 36.65 13.82
N PHE A 890 -37.56 36.14 14.85
CA PHE A 890 -38.47 34.98 14.69
C PHE A 890 -39.58 35.22 13.63
N ASN A 891 -39.59 36.39 12.98
CA ASN A 891 -40.52 36.77 11.92
C ASN A 891 -40.05 36.36 10.51
N GLU A 892 -38.80 35.94 10.28
CA GLU A 892 -38.33 35.55 8.94
C GLU A 892 -38.37 34.04 8.67
N ILE A 893 -38.61 33.21 9.70
CA ILE A 893 -39.10 31.85 9.51
C ILE A 893 -40.53 31.83 10.05
N ASN A 894 -41.50 31.99 9.14
CA ASN A 894 -42.92 31.97 9.45
C ASN A 894 -43.35 30.53 9.77
N PHE A 895 -43.04 30.06 10.98
CA PHE A 895 -43.57 28.81 11.50
C PHE A 895 -45.08 28.98 11.72
N GLY A 896 -45.88 28.44 10.80
CA GLY A 896 -47.35 28.41 10.91
C GLY A 896 -47.90 27.52 12.04
N GLY A 897 -47.06 27.11 13.00
CA GLY A 897 -47.44 26.36 14.19
C GLY A 897 -47.14 27.17 15.45
N THR A 898 -48.20 27.65 16.11
CA THR A 898 -48.14 28.19 17.47
C THR A 898 -47.39 27.23 18.40
N TYR A 899 -46.19 27.60 18.85
CA TYR A 899 -45.54 27.04 20.04
C TYR A 899 -46.44 27.31 21.25
N ASN A 900 -47.27 26.35 21.62
CA ASN A 900 -48.12 26.44 22.81
C ASN A 900 -47.40 25.75 23.97
N SER A 901 -46.76 26.55 24.82
CA SER A 901 -45.94 26.16 25.98
C SER A 901 -46.74 25.62 27.17
N SER A 902 -47.80 24.84 26.94
CA SER A 902 -48.60 24.27 28.03
C SER A 902 -48.12 22.86 28.41
N ALA A 903 -47.05 22.81 29.20
CA ALA A 903 -46.59 21.74 30.11
C ALA A 903 -45.09 21.41 29.93
N ASN A 904 -44.20 22.33 30.32
CA ASN A 904 -42.80 21.98 30.59
C ASN A 904 -42.74 21.15 31.90
N PRO A 905 -42.32 19.87 31.88
CA PRO A 905 -42.21 19.04 33.09
C PRO A 905 -41.16 19.53 34.10
N PHE A 906 -40.34 20.52 33.71
CA PHE A 906 -39.33 21.15 34.55
C PHE A 906 -39.73 22.54 35.11
N GLY A 907 -40.89 23.08 34.71
CA GLY A 907 -41.45 24.30 35.29
C GLY A 907 -40.80 25.63 34.85
N PHE A 908 -40.08 25.67 33.72
CA PHE A 908 -39.48 26.91 33.21
C PHE A 908 -40.38 27.61 32.19
N PRO A 909 -40.66 28.93 32.34
CA PRO A 909 -41.43 29.72 31.39
C PRO A 909 -40.64 30.14 30.13
N SER A 910 -39.32 30.03 30.15
CA SER A 910 -38.37 30.12 29.03
C SER A 910 -37.19 29.22 29.37
N ALA A 911 -36.75 28.35 28.45
CA ALA A 911 -35.54 27.54 28.67
C ALA A 911 -34.30 28.35 28.22
N PRO A 912 -33.16 28.25 28.90
CA PRO A 912 -31.88 28.79 28.41
C PRO A 912 -31.44 28.06 27.12
N TYR A 913 -30.49 28.64 26.39
CA TYR A 913 -29.96 28.05 25.16
C TYR A 913 -29.40 26.64 25.40
N ALA A 914 -29.74 25.70 24.52
CA ALA A 914 -29.38 24.28 24.57
C ALA A 914 -30.04 23.43 25.70
N TRP A 915 -31.16 23.89 26.27
CA TRP A 915 -31.95 23.13 27.26
C TRP A 915 -33.34 22.65 26.74
N GLY A 916 -33.54 22.55 25.42
CA GLY A 916 -34.75 21.96 24.79
C GLY A 916 -34.36 21.06 23.61
N THR A 917 -35.17 20.06 23.19
CA THR A 917 -36.65 20.02 23.16
C THR A 917 -37.31 18.85 23.91
N TYR A 918 -38.31 19.20 24.72
CA TYR A 918 -39.71 18.70 24.74
C TYR A 918 -40.57 19.83 25.32
#